data_AF-A0A369LV87-F1
#
_entry.id   AF-A0A369LV87-F1
#
_cell.length_a   1.000
_cell.length_b   1.000
_cell.length_c   1.000
_cell.angle_alpha   90.00
_cell.angle_beta   90.00
_cell.angle_gamma   90.00
#
_symmetry.space_group_name_H-M   'P 1'
#
loop_
_entity.id
_entity.type
_entity.pdbx_description
1 polymer ?
#
loop_
_entity_poly.entity_id
_entity_poly.type
_entity_poly.pdbx_seq_one_letter_code
_entity_poly.pdbx_strand_id
1 'polypeptide(L)'
;MSRKLKVKIAVLVLVAAASMAVMGVLLSMMQTELSLDGYASEMQQESDALEGLLTLADEGVEQNTVTFDEIYQSKAASVAFMANNDAGFAATDAKMVEYQDLLGVDNVLVVSRDGSIVAKAQDTPANFAYARFNQLRTVFDDGKPSAAVEVELPEQNWLMRYYAARIDDGSMVVVEQGPEELRQLVEDTGLTKSVLKDIAIGQHGYVFAVSAQDYLVEYHPNDHLVGTDAIDGGIDVADLEDGSLAWMELAGESLYGQVSKIGDTYYIAAVPESDMAATRNITVGVILFIFFAVMAVVIMYGIFVMREDEREGRDPEDYRAVGPLRYNKVVGRKAAVLSFVGFLAVLGVSFYMQTLFALSSQSVANNERAAEVVETTQRTQARMDELVSQYDERYLGKVRVAGYILDQNPSLANRDDLQRLADVLMIQYVFTYDGNGVMTATNSSYANFTLSEDPEDQSSEFRKLLQGADSVVQEAQPDEISGQLRQYIGVPLHDEAGTVNGAVQIGIRTTRLENLLETVTVDSVLGGVKVGSEGFAFAVSKDDRTFAYFPDQRLVGKDALEHGMTENQLKGGYCDYLTVEGTTYYVSSAEAENYFLYVADTEGELMAERVPLTVATGGVALVCLVVIFLLLAFEPRGSVTVAKAPVEADARMIDVKMPSGRVAKTESAASRWIARSFKWGEKTAEQKTATVVRWLVGVFVIAVFAAVVFRESIFGQGSIFSYILGGNWERGVNVFALTACIMFVCVALTVVALVQKLLNLLATVLGARGETVCRLLGSFIKYATIIGMAYYCLMLVGVDTTTLLASAGILSIAISFGAKELVSDILSGLFIIFEGEFRVGDIIKVGDWRGTVVEIGVRTTKVEDGSQNIKVIRNSDISNVINMTKETSYASCDVGIEYGESLERVENILSKELPNIRKRLPAIIDGPFYKGVVELGDNSVTIRIVVQCSESDRLQLERDLNREMKLIFDKYDISIPFPQVVINQPTEFKKATAAEQRSADQFNAQQKAAARELGNDEDDETR
;
A
#
# COMPACT_ATOMS: atom_id res chain seq x y z
N MET A 1 7.60 49.41 -28.36
CA MET A 1 7.70 48.19 -29.17
C MET A 1 7.38 48.56 -30.60
N SER A 2 8.34 48.42 -31.51
CA SER A 2 8.17 48.82 -32.92
C SER A 2 7.15 47.93 -33.66
N ARG A 3 6.61 48.42 -34.79
CA ARG A 3 5.74 47.64 -35.69
C ARG A 3 6.46 46.39 -36.22
N LYS A 4 7.78 46.46 -36.45
CA LYS A 4 8.61 45.33 -36.90
C LYS A 4 8.70 44.24 -35.84
N LEU A 5 8.94 44.62 -34.57
CA LEU A 5 9.01 43.67 -33.46
C LEU A 5 7.64 43.00 -33.19
N LYS A 6 6.53 43.73 -33.30
CA LYS A 6 5.16 43.15 -33.20
C LYS A 6 4.89 42.08 -34.27
N VAL A 7 5.27 42.33 -35.52
CA VAL A 7 5.11 41.35 -36.61
C VAL A 7 6.01 40.13 -36.38
N LYS A 8 7.26 40.33 -35.96
CA LYS A 8 8.20 39.24 -35.65
C LYS A 8 7.69 38.36 -34.50
N ILE A 9 7.10 38.95 -33.45
CA ILE A 9 6.44 38.21 -32.36
C ILE A 9 5.27 37.39 -32.89
N ALA A 10 4.40 37.97 -33.73
CA ALA A 10 3.25 37.25 -34.29
C ALA A 10 3.69 36.02 -35.12
N VAL A 11 4.76 36.16 -35.91
CA VAL A 11 5.35 35.03 -36.67
C VAL A 11 5.90 33.95 -35.74
N LEU A 12 6.64 34.33 -34.68
CA LEU A 12 7.18 33.36 -33.70
C LEU A 12 6.07 32.58 -32.98
N VAL A 13 4.97 33.25 -32.61
CA VAL A 13 3.83 32.59 -31.95
C VAL A 13 3.11 31.64 -32.92
N LEU A 14 2.93 32.04 -34.18
CA LEU A 14 2.30 31.18 -35.20
C LEU A 14 3.15 29.94 -35.49
N VAL A 15 4.47 30.11 -35.61
CA VAL A 15 5.40 28.98 -35.77
C VAL A 15 5.35 28.06 -34.56
N ALA A 16 5.35 28.59 -33.33
CA ALA A 16 5.22 27.78 -32.13
C ALA A 16 3.91 26.98 -32.11
N ALA A 17 2.78 27.58 -32.48
CA ALA A 17 1.48 26.90 -32.56
C ALA A 17 1.47 25.79 -33.62
N ALA A 18 2.05 26.07 -34.81
CA ALA A 18 2.19 25.05 -35.86
C ALA A 18 3.10 23.90 -35.43
N SER A 19 4.23 24.20 -34.79
CA SER A 19 5.14 23.18 -34.22
C SER A 19 4.45 22.30 -33.18
N MET A 20 3.60 22.88 -32.31
CA MET A 20 2.81 22.12 -31.34
C MET A 20 1.82 21.17 -32.02
N ALA A 21 1.11 21.63 -33.05
CA ALA A 21 0.15 20.80 -33.78
C ALA A 21 0.84 19.65 -34.52
N VAL A 22 1.96 19.92 -35.21
CA VAL A 22 2.75 18.89 -35.90
C VAL A 22 3.30 17.86 -34.92
N MET A 23 3.87 18.30 -33.80
CA MET A 23 4.37 17.39 -32.76
C MET A 23 3.24 16.54 -32.19
N GLY A 24 2.07 17.12 -31.92
CA GLY A 24 0.94 16.40 -31.33
C GLY A 24 0.36 15.33 -32.25
N VAL A 25 0.18 15.66 -33.53
CA VAL A 25 -0.31 14.70 -34.53
C VAL A 25 0.71 13.57 -34.72
N LEU A 26 1.99 13.89 -34.88
CA LEU A 26 3.03 12.89 -35.09
C LEU A 26 3.17 11.94 -33.89
N LEU A 27 3.17 12.50 -32.67
CA LEU A 27 3.19 11.70 -31.44
C LEU A 27 1.99 10.78 -31.32
N SER A 28 0.79 11.30 -31.59
CA SER A 28 -0.44 10.52 -31.53
C SER A 28 -0.45 9.39 -32.56
N MET A 29 -0.01 9.66 -33.79
CA MET A 29 0.07 8.65 -34.86
C MET A 29 1.07 7.56 -34.50
N MET A 30 2.31 7.94 -34.16
CA MET A 30 3.35 6.96 -33.82
C MET A 30 3.00 6.12 -32.60
N GLN A 31 2.44 6.71 -31.55
CA GLN A 31 2.01 5.93 -30.38
C GLN A 31 0.88 4.95 -30.70
N THR A 32 -0.02 5.33 -31.61
CA THR A 32 -1.10 4.44 -32.03
C THR A 32 -0.53 3.28 -32.85
N GLU A 33 0.33 3.55 -33.81
CA GLU A 33 0.97 2.53 -34.65
C GLU A 33 1.79 1.54 -33.81
N LEU A 34 2.62 2.03 -32.88
CA LEU A 34 3.39 1.17 -31.96
C LEU A 34 2.51 0.29 -31.07
N SER A 35 1.41 0.84 -30.54
CA SER A 35 0.50 0.05 -29.69
C SER A 35 -0.21 -1.03 -30.52
N LEU A 36 -0.65 -0.68 -31.74
CA LEU A 36 -1.32 -1.61 -32.64
C LEU A 36 -0.39 -2.72 -33.14
N ASP A 37 0.86 -2.39 -33.46
CA ASP A 37 1.87 -3.37 -33.88
C ASP A 37 2.18 -4.37 -32.74
N GLY A 38 2.25 -3.90 -31.50
CA GLY A 38 2.45 -4.74 -30.32
C GLY A 38 1.30 -5.74 -30.12
N TYR A 39 0.06 -5.24 -30.07
CA TYR A 39 -1.12 -6.11 -29.95
C TYR A 39 -1.28 -7.04 -31.16
N ALA A 40 -0.97 -6.58 -32.38
CA ALA A 40 -1.05 -7.43 -33.56
C ALA A 40 -0.09 -8.62 -33.49
N SER A 41 1.14 -8.41 -32.98
CA SER A 41 2.09 -9.50 -32.80
C SER A 41 1.62 -10.51 -31.76
N GLU A 42 1.03 -10.04 -30.65
CA GLU A 42 0.48 -10.87 -29.58
C GLU A 42 -0.74 -11.69 -30.08
N MET A 43 -1.68 -11.02 -30.76
CA MET A 43 -2.86 -11.66 -31.36
C MET A 43 -2.47 -12.75 -32.38
N GLN A 44 -1.43 -12.49 -33.20
CA GLN A 44 -0.97 -13.47 -34.19
C GLN A 44 -0.42 -14.73 -33.50
N GLN A 45 0.33 -14.56 -32.43
CA GLN A 45 0.94 -15.66 -31.70
C GLN A 45 -0.10 -16.56 -31.03
N GLU A 46 -1.12 -15.96 -30.39
CA GLU A 46 -2.24 -16.71 -29.81
C GLU A 46 -3.08 -17.39 -30.90
N SER A 47 -3.32 -16.69 -32.02
CA SER A 47 -4.00 -17.26 -33.18
C SER A 47 -3.25 -18.47 -33.77
N ASP A 48 -1.93 -18.42 -33.87
CA ASP A 48 -1.10 -19.51 -34.41
C ASP A 48 -1.12 -20.74 -33.49
N ALA A 49 -1.28 -20.55 -32.18
CA ALA A 49 -1.37 -21.63 -31.20
C ALA A 49 -2.77 -22.26 -31.11
N LEU A 50 -3.81 -21.49 -31.49
CA LEU A 50 -5.20 -21.85 -31.25
C LEU A 50 -5.64 -23.17 -31.91
N GLU A 51 -5.22 -23.44 -33.15
CA GLU A 51 -5.57 -24.69 -33.85
C GLU A 51 -5.06 -25.93 -33.10
N GLY A 52 -3.84 -25.85 -32.55
CA GLY A 52 -3.26 -26.91 -31.73
C GLY A 52 -4.01 -27.11 -30.41
N LEU A 53 -4.39 -26.01 -29.75
CA LEU A 53 -5.14 -26.06 -28.50
C LEU A 53 -6.54 -26.65 -28.68
N LEU A 54 -7.26 -26.27 -29.75
CA LEU A 54 -8.57 -26.82 -30.07
C LEU A 54 -8.49 -28.31 -30.41
N THR A 55 -7.48 -28.73 -31.17
CA THR A 55 -7.27 -30.15 -31.50
C THR A 55 -7.03 -31.00 -30.26
N LEU A 56 -6.20 -30.52 -29.31
CA LEU A 56 -5.93 -31.21 -28.05
C LEU A 56 -7.19 -31.32 -27.18
N ALA A 57 -8.04 -30.29 -27.19
CA ALA A 57 -9.31 -30.29 -26.47
C ALA A 57 -10.29 -31.34 -27.05
N ASP A 58 -10.37 -31.45 -28.38
CA ASP A 58 -11.19 -32.46 -29.07
C ASP A 58 -10.71 -33.90 -28.76
N GLU A 59 -9.39 -34.14 -28.82
CA GLU A 59 -8.79 -35.43 -28.45
C GLU A 59 -9.07 -35.78 -26.98
N GLY A 60 -9.03 -34.77 -26.09
CA GLY A 60 -9.38 -34.92 -24.68
C GLY A 60 -10.82 -35.37 -24.45
N VAL A 61 -11.78 -34.80 -25.19
CA VAL A 61 -13.20 -35.18 -25.15
C VAL A 61 -13.43 -36.60 -25.63
N GLU A 62 -12.79 -36.99 -26.75
CA GLU A 62 -12.89 -38.36 -27.26
C GLU A 62 -12.36 -39.36 -26.23
N GLN A 63 -11.17 -39.08 -25.67
CA GLN A 63 -10.53 -39.94 -24.68
C GLN A 63 -11.35 -40.05 -23.38
N ASN A 64 -11.95 -38.95 -22.92
CA ASN A 64 -12.83 -38.92 -21.75
C ASN A 64 -14.09 -39.76 -21.98
N THR A 65 -14.70 -39.64 -23.15
CA THR A 65 -15.89 -40.43 -23.53
C THR A 65 -15.59 -41.92 -23.59
N VAL A 66 -14.50 -42.31 -24.27
CA VAL A 66 -14.07 -43.72 -24.35
C VAL A 66 -13.82 -44.29 -22.96
N THR A 67 -13.14 -43.52 -22.11
CA THR A 67 -12.84 -43.94 -20.74
C THR A 67 -14.10 -44.14 -19.92
N PHE A 68 -15.04 -43.20 -20.01
CA PHE A 68 -16.32 -43.27 -19.33
C PHE A 68 -17.06 -44.54 -19.76
N ASP A 69 -17.14 -44.80 -21.06
CA ASP A 69 -17.82 -45.98 -21.60
C ASP A 69 -17.16 -47.28 -21.15
N GLU A 70 -15.83 -47.36 -21.11
CA GLU A 70 -15.09 -48.52 -20.59
C GLU A 70 -15.39 -48.81 -19.10
N ILE A 71 -15.61 -47.77 -18.26
CA ILE A 71 -15.95 -47.98 -16.84
C ILE A 71 -17.24 -48.79 -16.73
N TYR A 72 -18.29 -48.31 -17.37
CA TYR A 72 -19.63 -48.86 -17.19
C TYR A 72 -19.82 -50.17 -17.95
N GLN A 73 -19.07 -50.37 -19.04
CA GLN A 73 -18.91 -51.70 -19.65
C GLN A 73 -18.27 -52.71 -18.69
N SER A 74 -17.22 -52.33 -17.96
CA SER A 74 -16.58 -53.19 -16.94
C SER A 74 -17.55 -53.51 -15.80
N LYS A 75 -18.36 -52.54 -15.36
CA LYS A 75 -19.41 -52.75 -14.32
C LYS A 75 -20.45 -53.78 -14.80
N ALA A 76 -20.95 -53.66 -16.03
CA ALA A 76 -21.86 -54.65 -16.62
C ALA A 76 -21.19 -56.02 -16.74
N ALA A 77 -19.94 -56.08 -17.23
CA ALA A 77 -19.17 -57.31 -17.35
C ALA A 77 -18.94 -58.00 -15.99
N SER A 78 -18.83 -57.25 -14.90
CA SER A 78 -18.64 -57.78 -13.55
C SER A 78 -19.87 -58.56 -13.06
N VAL A 79 -21.08 -58.08 -13.32
CA VAL A 79 -22.33 -58.82 -13.01
C VAL A 79 -22.47 -60.05 -13.89
N ALA A 80 -22.13 -59.93 -15.17
CA ALA A 80 -22.09 -61.10 -16.06
C ALA A 80 -21.05 -62.13 -15.59
N PHE A 81 -19.90 -61.70 -15.06
CA PHE A 81 -18.89 -62.59 -14.49
C PHE A 81 -19.41 -63.28 -13.23
N MET A 82 -20.10 -62.55 -12.34
CA MET A 82 -20.77 -63.14 -11.17
C MET A 82 -21.76 -64.24 -11.57
N ALA A 83 -22.56 -63.99 -12.60
CA ALA A 83 -23.53 -64.95 -13.13
C ALA A 83 -22.89 -66.21 -13.72
N ASN A 84 -21.78 -66.04 -14.45
CA ASN A 84 -21.09 -67.14 -15.14
C ASN A 84 -20.21 -68.02 -14.23
N ASN A 85 -19.92 -67.57 -13.00
CA ASN A 85 -19.00 -68.25 -12.08
C ASN A 85 -19.64 -68.56 -10.71
N ASP A 86 -20.97 -68.56 -10.62
CA ASP A 86 -21.73 -68.88 -9.40
C ASP A 86 -21.31 -68.05 -8.18
N ALA A 87 -21.00 -66.77 -8.39
CA ALA A 87 -20.55 -65.84 -7.35
C ALA A 87 -21.72 -64.98 -6.86
N GLY A 88 -22.71 -65.62 -6.24
CA GLY A 88 -23.83 -64.95 -5.56
C GLY A 88 -24.90 -64.35 -6.48
N PHE A 89 -24.91 -64.72 -7.77
CA PHE A 89 -25.86 -64.22 -8.77
C PHE A 89 -27.27 -64.79 -8.64
N ALA A 90 -28.28 -63.91 -8.59
CA ALA A 90 -29.67 -64.27 -8.87
C ALA A 90 -30.40 -63.13 -9.57
N ALA A 91 -31.17 -63.45 -10.61
CA ALA A 91 -32.02 -62.50 -11.34
C ALA A 91 -33.28 -62.15 -10.52
N THR A 92 -33.11 -61.44 -9.42
CA THR A 92 -34.19 -60.94 -8.55
C THR A 92 -33.96 -59.46 -8.27
N ASP A 93 -35.04 -58.70 -8.09
CA ASP A 93 -34.96 -57.26 -7.82
C ASP A 93 -34.10 -56.94 -6.59
N ALA A 94 -34.20 -57.75 -5.52
CA ALA A 94 -33.38 -57.59 -4.32
C ALA A 94 -31.88 -57.70 -4.60
N LYS A 95 -31.47 -58.63 -5.47
CA LYS A 95 -30.06 -58.75 -5.89
C LYS A 95 -29.62 -57.63 -6.82
N MET A 96 -30.53 -57.10 -7.65
CA MET A 96 -30.19 -55.95 -8.50
C MET A 96 -29.96 -54.68 -7.67
N VAL A 97 -30.70 -54.47 -6.57
CA VAL A 97 -30.43 -53.38 -5.61
C VAL A 97 -29.06 -53.56 -4.95
N GLU A 98 -28.71 -54.79 -4.53
CA GLU A 98 -27.39 -55.08 -3.98
C GLU A 98 -26.26 -54.80 -4.98
N TYR A 99 -26.45 -55.15 -6.26
CA TYR A 99 -25.48 -54.82 -7.31
C TYR A 99 -25.44 -53.34 -7.67
N GLN A 100 -26.58 -52.65 -7.57
CA GLN A 100 -26.64 -51.20 -7.74
C GLN A 100 -25.72 -50.52 -6.73
N ASP A 101 -25.85 -50.86 -5.44
CA ASP A 101 -25.03 -50.29 -4.36
C ASP A 101 -23.55 -50.70 -4.50
N LEU A 102 -23.28 -51.96 -4.86
CA LEU A 102 -21.91 -52.47 -5.02
C LEU A 102 -21.15 -51.80 -6.18
N LEU A 103 -21.84 -51.57 -7.31
CA LEU A 103 -21.23 -50.99 -8.51
C LEU A 103 -21.27 -49.47 -8.52
N GLY A 104 -22.08 -48.83 -7.66
CA GLY A 104 -22.31 -47.39 -7.67
C GLY A 104 -22.83 -46.93 -9.03
N VAL A 105 -24.01 -47.41 -9.42
CA VAL A 105 -24.68 -47.04 -10.69
C VAL A 105 -26.14 -46.67 -10.44
N ASP A 106 -26.76 -45.98 -11.38
CA ASP A 106 -28.15 -45.53 -11.21
C ASP A 106 -29.16 -46.68 -11.26
N ASN A 107 -28.92 -47.70 -12.09
CA ASN A 107 -29.76 -48.89 -12.14
C ASN A 107 -29.02 -50.11 -12.75
N VAL A 108 -29.41 -51.31 -12.30
CA VAL A 108 -28.95 -52.60 -12.83
C VAL A 108 -30.16 -53.44 -13.19
N LEU A 109 -30.21 -53.95 -14.41
CA LEU A 109 -31.31 -54.75 -14.94
C LEU A 109 -30.82 -56.06 -15.53
N VAL A 110 -31.62 -57.12 -15.42
CA VAL A 110 -31.46 -58.32 -16.23
C VAL A 110 -32.51 -58.30 -17.32
N VAL A 111 -32.07 -58.36 -18.58
CA VAL A 111 -32.93 -58.23 -19.75
C VAL A 111 -32.79 -59.47 -20.61
N SER A 112 -33.92 -60.06 -21.01
CA SER A 112 -33.94 -61.19 -21.93
C SER A 112 -33.62 -60.76 -23.37
N ARG A 113 -33.26 -61.71 -24.23
CA ARG A 113 -32.88 -61.45 -25.63
C ARG A 113 -33.96 -60.73 -26.43
N ASP A 114 -35.25 -60.96 -26.15
CA ASP A 114 -36.41 -60.28 -26.75
C ASP A 114 -36.68 -58.89 -26.15
N GLY A 115 -35.94 -58.47 -25.12
CA GLY A 115 -36.02 -57.14 -24.50
C GLY A 115 -36.96 -57.04 -23.29
N SER A 116 -37.42 -58.17 -22.73
CA SER A 116 -38.22 -58.17 -21.50
C SER A 116 -37.33 -58.05 -20.26
N ILE A 117 -37.73 -57.24 -19.28
CA ILE A 117 -37.00 -57.08 -18.02
C ILE A 117 -37.33 -58.25 -17.10
N VAL A 118 -36.32 -59.02 -16.71
CA VAL A 118 -36.40 -60.19 -15.82
C VAL A 118 -36.26 -59.78 -14.36
N ALA A 119 -35.35 -58.84 -14.07
CA ALA A 119 -35.12 -58.25 -12.76
C ALA A 119 -34.60 -56.82 -12.91
N LYS A 120 -34.83 -55.96 -11.91
CA LYS A 120 -34.40 -54.55 -11.92
C LYS A 120 -34.15 -54.02 -10.51
N ALA A 121 -33.19 -53.12 -10.36
CA ALA A 121 -32.98 -52.41 -9.09
C ALA A 121 -34.03 -51.29 -8.92
N GLN A 122 -34.31 -50.56 -10.00
CA GLN A 122 -35.28 -49.46 -10.04
C GLN A 122 -36.12 -49.50 -11.32
N ASP A 123 -37.27 -48.81 -11.29
CA ASP A 123 -38.13 -48.63 -12.47
C ASP A 123 -37.44 -47.76 -13.52
N THR A 124 -37.47 -48.18 -14.79
CA THR A 124 -36.93 -47.43 -15.93
C THR A 124 -38.03 -47.19 -16.99
N PRO A 125 -38.07 -45.99 -17.62
CA PRO A 125 -38.93 -45.74 -18.77
C PRO A 125 -38.40 -46.39 -20.06
N ALA A 126 -37.20 -46.99 -20.05
CA ALA A 126 -36.61 -47.67 -21.18
C ALA A 126 -37.41 -48.90 -21.62
N ASN A 127 -37.68 -49.01 -22.92
CA ASN A 127 -38.25 -50.22 -23.52
C ASN A 127 -37.21 -50.90 -24.41
N PHE A 128 -36.52 -51.90 -23.86
CA PHE A 128 -35.45 -52.62 -24.53
C PHE A 128 -35.91 -53.44 -25.74
N ALA A 129 -37.22 -53.65 -25.94
CA ALA A 129 -37.75 -54.27 -27.16
C ALA A 129 -37.61 -53.35 -28.40
N TYR A 130 -37.44 -52.03 -28.21
CA TYR A 130 -37.35 -51.08 -29.31
C TYR A 130 -36.02 -51.15 -30.05
N ALA A 131 -36.06 -50.82 -31.35
CA ALA A 131 -34.90 -50.90 -32.24
C ALA A 131 -33.71 -50.03 -31.78
N ARG A 132 -33.97 -48.93 -31.05
CA ARG A 132 -32.92 -48.05 -30.52
C ARG A 132 -31.94 -48.76 -29.56
N PHE A 133 -32.37 -49.83 -28.91
CA PHE A 133 -31.53 -50.63 -28.00
C PHE A 133 -30.90 -51.86 -28.68
N ASN A 134 -31.02 -52.01 -30.00
CA ASN A 134 -30.44 -53.16 -30.72
C ASN A 134 -28.92 -53.23 -30.53
N GLN A 135 -28.25 -52.10 -30.35
CA GLN A 135 -26.81 -52.06 -30.07
C GLN A 135 -26.45 -52.79 -28.76
N LEU A 136 -27.34 -52.82 -27.76
CA LEU A 136 -27.11 -53.62 -26.54
C LEU A 136 -27.13 -55.13 -26.81
N ARG A 137 -27.83 -55.58 -27.87
CA ARG A 137 -27.94 -57.00 -28.19
C ARG A 137 -26.73 -57.58 -28.91
N THR A 138 -25.76 -56.75 -29.33
CA THR A 138 -24.53 -57.24 -29.96
C THR A 138 -23.74 -58.16 -29.02
N VAL A 139 -23.95 -58.04 -27.70
CA VAL A 139 -23.37 -58.92 -26.68
C VAL A 139 -23.68 -60.39 -26.91
N PHE A 140 -24.82 -60.72 -27.54
CA PHE A 140 -25.19 -62.10 -27.86
C PHE A 140 -24.43 -62.66 -29.07
N ASP A 141 -23.89 -61.78 -29.92
CA ASP A 141 -23.23 -62.15 -31.17
C ASP A 141 -21.73 -62.40 -30.95
N ASP A 142 -21.03 -61.49 -30.26
CA ASP A 142 -19.58 -61.57 -30.05
C ASP A 142 -19.15 -61.88 -28.60
N GLY A 143 -20.09 -61.87 -27.65
CA GLY A 143 -19.82 -62.13 -26.23
C GLY A 143 -19.09 -61.00 -25.51
N LYS A 144 -18.85 -59.85 -26.17
CA LYS A 144 -18.19 -58.68 -25.57
C LYS A 144 -19.24 -57.74 -24.96
N PRO A 145 -18.85 -56.85 -24.04
CA PRO A 145 -19.72 -55.77 -23.60
C PRO A 145 -20.18 -54.89 -24.77
N SER A 146 -21.41 -54.38 -24.71
CA SER A 146 -21.96 -53.55 -25.78
C SER A 146 -21.29 -52.18 -25.84
N ALA A 147 -21.30 -51.56 -27.02
CA ALA A 147 -21.12 -50.11 -27.10
C ALA A 147 -22.23 -49.39 -26.31
N ALA A 148 -21.93 -48.17 -25.87
CA ALA A 148 -22.90 -47.33 -25.15
C ALA A 148 -24.12 -47.02 -26.03
N VAL A 149 -25.30 -46.98 -25.42
CA VAL A 149 -26.51 -46.47 -26.05
C VAL A 149 -27.01 -45.32 -25.21
N GLU A 150 -27.03 -44.10 -25.75
CA GLU A 150 -27.62 -42.95 -25.07
C GLU A 150 -29.06 -42.73 -25.54
N VAL A 151 -29.97 -42.47 -24.60
CA VAL A 151 -31.37 -42.19 -24.90
C VAL A 151 -31.82 -40.96 -24.14
N GLU A 152 -32.25 -39.97 -24.90
CA GLU A 152 -32.86 -38.74 -24.39
C GLU A 152 -34.37 -38.74 -24.62
N LEU A 153 -35.12 -38.37 -23.59
CA LEU A 153 -36.56 -38.14 -23.62
C LEU A 153 -36.83 -36.72 -23.04
N PRO A 154 -36.75 -35.67 -23.89
CA PRO A 154 -36.81 -34.27 -23.43
C PRO A 154 -38.10 -33.94 -22.68
N GLU A 155 -39.23 -34.52 -23.08
CA GLU A 155 -40.54 -34.30 -22.46
C GLU A 155 -40.63 -34.86 -21.02
N GLN A 156 -39.71 -35.74 -20.63
CA GLN A 156 -39.65 -36.38 -19.31
C GLN A 156 -38.43 -35.94 -18.49
N ASN A 157 -37.62 -35.00 -19.01
CA ASN A 157 -36.32 -34.62 -18.45
C ASN A 157 -35.47 -35.85 -18.09
N TRP A 158 -35.45 -36.83 -18.99
CA TRP A 158 -34.83 -38.13 -18.77
C TRP A 158 -33.76 -38.38 -19.82
N LEU A 159 -32.53 -38.56 -19.36
CA LEU A 159 -31.38 -38.84 -20.20
C LEU A 159 -30.55 -39.92 -19.51
N MET A 160 -30.36 -41.03 -20.21
CA MET A 160 -29.64 -42.18 -19.66
C MET A 160 -28.77 -42.83 -20.73
N ARG A 161 -27.63 -43.36 -20.30
CA ARG A 161 -26.67 -44.10 -21.09
C ARG A 161 -26.64 -45.55 -20.60
N TYR A 162 -26.73 -46.50 -21.53
CA TYR A 162 -26.92 -47.93 -21.24
C TYR A 162 -25.74 -48.76 -21.75
N TYR A 163 -25.37 -49.76 -20.95
CA TYR A 163 -24.28 -50.70 -21.22
C TYR A 163 -24.72 -52.11 -20.92
N ALA A 164 -24.44 -53.07 -21.80
CA ALA A 164 -24.85 -54.45 -21.62
C ALA A 164 -23.68 -55.42 -21.60
N ALA A 165 -23.83 -56.53 -20.87
CA ALA A 165 -22.93 -57.68 -20.93
C ALA A 165 -23.71 -58.99 -20.92
N ARG A 166 -23.24 -59.98 -21.68
CA ARG A 166 -23.95 -61.26 -21.83
C ARG A 166 -23.84 -62.10 -20.56
N ILE A 167 -24.98 -62.53 -20.01
CA ILE A 167 -25.04 -63.55 -18.96
C ILE A 167 -25.00 -64.92 -19.62
N ASP A 168 -25.97 -65.22 -20.49
CA ASP A 168 -26.08 -66.48 -21.24
C ASP A 168 -26.66 -66.24 -22.65
N ASP A 169 -27.01 -67.29 -23.39
CA ASP A 169 -27.55 -67.17 -24.76
C ASP A 169 -28.95 -66.50 -24.84
N GLY A 170 -29.63 -66.33 -23.70
CA GLY A 170 -30.99 -65.84 -23.58
C GLY A 170 -31.14 -64.55 -22.76
N SER A 171 -30.13 -64.13 -22.02
CA SER A 171 -30.18 -62.98 -21.11
C SER A 171 -28.88 -62.19 -21.02
N MET A 172 -29.01 -60.90 -20.75
CA MET A 172 -27.91 -59.96 -20.55
C MET A 172 -28.18 -59.11 -19.31
N VAL A 173 -27.12 -58.67 -18.65
CA VAL A 173 -27.22 -57.56 -17.70
C VAL A 173 -27.13 -56.25 -18.44
N VAL A 174 -27.91 -55.26 -18.02
CA VAL A 174 -27.89 -53.89 -18.51
C VAL A 174 -27.64 -52.97 -17.32
N VAL A 175 -26.60 -52.15 -17.41
CA VAL A 175 -26.32 -51.03 -16.51
C VAL A 175 -26.87 -49.77 -17.15
N GLU A 176 -27.61 -48.99 -16.37
CA GLU A 176 -28.18 -47.70 -16.75
C GLU A 176 -27.54 -46.62 -15.86
N GLN A 177 -27.04 -45.56 -16.48
CA GLN A 177 -26.32 -44.46 -15.83
C GLN A 177 -26.65 -43.11 -16.48
N GLY A 178 -26.91 -42.08 -15.68
CA GLY A 178 -27.02 -40.69 -16.12
C GLY A 178 -25.67 -40.16 -16.63
N PRO A 179 -25.62 -39.55 -17.83
CA PRO A 179 -24.37 -39.07 -18.41
C PRO A 179 -23.96 -37.67 -17.92
N GLU A 180 -24.55 -37.14 -16.84
CA GLU A 180 -24.20 -35.83 -16.27
C GLU A 180 -22.71 -35.70 -15.96
N GLU A 181 -22.09 -36.71 -15.34
CA GLU A 181 -20.63 -36.73 -15.06
C GLU A 181 -19.82 -36.62 -16.37
N LEU A 182 -20.21 -37.38 -17.40
CA LEU A 182 -19.58 -37.32 -18.71
C LEU A 182 -19.79 -35.96 -19.38
N ARG A 183 -20.99 -35.38 -19.29
CA ARG A 183 -21.28 -34.07 -19.88
C ARG A 183 -20.47 -32.96 -19.22
N GLN A 184 -20.39 -32.95 -17.89
CA GLN A 184 -19.57 -32.00 -17.17
C GLN A 184 -18.09 -32.17 -17.51
N LEU A 185 -17.60 -33.41 -17.57
CA LEU A 185 -16.22 -33.69 -17.95
C LEU A 185 -15.92 -33.20 -19.38
N VAL A 186 -16.83 -33.42 -20.32
CA VAL A 186 -16.72 -32.93 -21.71
C VAL A 186 -16.78 -31.41 -21.77
N GLU A 187 -17.66 -30.77 -21.00
CA GLU A 187 -17.77 -29.31 -20.88
C GLU A 187 -16.45 -28.69 -20.38
N ASP A 188 -15.84 -29.32 -19.38
CA ASP A 188 -14.59 -28.89 -18.75
C ASP A 188 -13.33 -29.22 -19.58
N THR A 189 -13.41 -30.10 -20.59
CA THR A 189 -12.24 -30.51 -21.41
C THR A 189 -12.29 -30.15 -22.88
N GLY A 190 -13.45 -29.95 -23.49
CA GLY A 190 -13.47 -29.68 -24.93
C GLY A 190 -14.72 -29.01 -25.44
N LEU A 191 -15.19 -27.99 -24.73
CA LEU A 191 -15.80 -26.87 -25.42
C LEU A 191 -14.73 -25.87 -25.84
N THR A 192 -14.88 -25.35 -27.05
CA THR A 192 -14.23 -24.12 -27.53
C THR A 192 -14.21 -23.04 -26.44
N LYS A 193 -15.28 -22.95 -25.64
CA LYS A 193 -15.40 -22.09 -24.46
C LYS A 193 -14.25 -22.23 -23.45
N SER A 194 -13.84 -23.46 -23.14
CA SER A 194 -12.81 -23.74 -22.14
C SER A 194 -11.42 -23.33 -22.62
N VAL A 195 -11.12 -23.57 -23.91
CA VAL A 195 -9.87 -23.13 -24.54
C VAL A 195 -9.81 -21.60 -24.65
N LEU A 196 -10.87 -20.98 -25.17
CA LEU A 196 -10.88 -19.53 -25.43
C LEU A 196 -10.94 -18.68 -24.17
N LYS A 197 -11.47 -19.20 -23.06
CA LYS A 197 -11.52 -18.50 -21.78
C LYS A 197 -10.13 -18.25 -21.19
N ASP A 198 -9.18 -19.14 -21.48
CA ASP A 198 -7.81 -19.06 -20.94
C ASP A 198 -6.85 -18.27 -21.85
N ILE A 199 -7.36 -17.73 -22.97
CA ILE A 199 -6.58 -16.85 -23.87
C ILE A 199 -6.89 -15.39 -23.54
N ALA A 200 -5.90 -14.71 -22.95
CA ALA A 200 -5.93 -13.29 -22.65
C ALA A 200 -4.97 -12.54 -23.59
N ILE A 201 -5.37 -11.36 -24.04
CA ILE A 201 -4.59 -10.52 -24.96
C ILE A 201 -4.50 -9.11 -24.37
N GLY A 202 -3.32 -8.64 -24.03
CA GLY A 202 -3.17 -7.37 -23.34
C GLY A 202 -3.87 -7.34 -21.96
N GLN A 203 -4.49 -6.20 -21.61
CA GLN A 203 -5.10 -6.00 -20.28
C GLN A 203 -6.56 -6.50 -20.20
N HIS A 204 -7.38 -6.10 -21.16
CA HIS A 204 -8.79 -6.51 -21.24
C HIS A 204 -9.16 -7.10 -22.60
N GLY A 205 -8.17 -7.49 -23.42
CA GLY A 205 -8.44 -8.19 -24.67
C GLY A 205 -8.73 -9.67 -24.45
N TYR A 206 -9.48 -10.23 -25.37
CA TYR A 206 -10.06 -11.57 -25.27
C TYR A 206 -10.21 -12.17 -26.66
N VAL A 207 -10.40 -13.49 -26.72
CA VAL A 207 -10.81 -14.19 -27.94
C VAL A 207 -12.30 -14.50 -27.87
N PHE A 208 -13.01 -14.27 -28.96
CA PHE A 208 -14.41 -14.69 -29.11
C PHE A 208 -14.62 -15.43 -30.44
N ALA A 209 -15.66 -16.24 -30.52
CA ALA A 209 -15.93 -17.10 -31.67
C ALA A 209 -17.24 -16.71 -32.35
N VAL A 210 -17.23 -16.65 -33.68
CA VAL A 210 -18.37 -16.32 -34.53
C VAL A 210 -18.52 -17.38 -35.60
N SER A 211 -19.73 -17.92 -35.79
CA SER A 211 -19.97 -18.93 -36.82
C SER A 211 -19.72 -18.37 -38.21
N ALA A 212 -19.03 -19.12 -39.07
CA ALA A 212 -18.86 -18.74 -40.47
C ALA A 212 -20.10 -19.02 -41.33
N GLN A 213 -21.10 -19.74 -40.79
CA GLN A 213 -22.32 -20.11 -41.52
C GLN A 213 -23.44 -19.08 -41.36
N ASP A 214 -23.72 -18.67 -40.12
CA ASP A 214 -24.83 -17.79 -39.77
C ASP A 214 -24.41 -16.50 -39.05
N TYR A 215 -23.11 -16.28 -38.84
CA TYR A 215 -22.53 -15.12 -38.16
C TYR A 215 -23.04 -14.91 -36.72
N LEU A 216 -23.59 -15.96 -36.10
CA LEU A 216 -23.93 -15.92 -34.69
C LEU A 216 -22.67 -16.04 -33.84
N VAL A 217 -22.61 -15.29 -32.75
CA VAL A 217 -21.56 -15.39 -31.74
C VAL A 217 -21.69 -16.73 -31.02
N GLU A 218 -20.77 -17.66 -31.27
CA GLU A 218 -20.74 -19.01 -30.67
C GLU A 218 -20.14 -18.97 -29.26
N TYR A 219 -19.18 -18.08 -29.00
CA TYR A 219 -18.60 -17.85 -27.68
C TYR A 219 -18.19 -16.40 -27.51
N HIS A 220 -18.42 -15.85 -26.32
CA HIS A 220 -17.94 -14.54 -25.90
C HIS A 220 -17.81 -14.52 -24.36
N PRO A 221 -16.80 -13.84 -23.78
CA PRO A 221 -16.63 -13.76 -22.32
C PRO A 221 -17.86 -13.21 -21.58
N ASN A 222 -18.59 -12.31 -22.23
CA ASN A 222 -19.92 -11.89 -21.82
C ASN A 222 -20.99 -12.82 -22.41
N ASP A 223 -21.54 -13.70 -21.58
CA ASP A 223 -22.57 -14.68 -21.97
C ASP A 223 -23.83 -14.04 -22.61
N HIS A 224 -24.09 -12.75 -22.37
CA HIS A 224 -25.23 -12.05 -22.99
C HIS A 224 -25.08 -11.81 -24.50
N LEU A 225 -23.86 -11.89 -25.02
CA LEU A 225 -23.59 -11.71 -26.45
C LEU A 225 -23.60 -13.04 -27.22
N VAL A 226 -23.57 -14.18 -26.52
CA VAL A 226 -23.66 -15.50 -27.14
C VAL A 226 -25.03 -15.69 -27.80
N GLY A 227 -25.04 -16.12 -29.06
CA GLY A 227 -26.23 -16.28 -29.89
C GLY A 227 -26.77 -14.98 -30.49
N THR A 228 -26.07 -13.85 -30.33
CA THR A 228 -26.38 -12.62 -31.07
C THR A 228 -25.73 -12.63 -32.45
N ASP A 229 -26.32 -11.92 -33.41
CA ASP A 229 -25.76 -11.77 -34.76
C ASP A 229 -24.64 -10.73 -34.73
N ALA A 230 -23.43 -11.15 -35.11
CA ALA A 230 -22.22 -10.33 -35.06
C ALA A 230 -22.28 -9.15 -36.06
N ILE A 231 -23.00 -9.30 -37.18
CA ILE A 231 -23.16 -8.27 -38.20
C ILE A 231 -24.14 -7.20 -37.72
N ASP A 232 -25.26 -7.60 -37.12
CA ASP A 232 -26.18 -6.68 -36.43
C ASP A 232 -25.49 -5.99 -35.24
N GLY A 233 -24.50 -6.66 -34.65
CA GLY A 233 -23.63 -6.15 -33.60
C GLY A 233 -22.65 -5.07 -34.05
N GLY A 234 -22.41 -4.91 -35.37
CA GLY A 234 -21.56 -3.87 -35.96
C GLY A 234 -20.35 -4.37 -36.75
N ILE A 235 -20.08 -5.68 -36.79
CA ILE A 235 -18.93 -6.24 -37.51
C ILE A 235 -19.21 -6.26 -39.01
N ASP A 236 -18.32 -5.69 -39.84
CA ASP A 236 -18.43 -5.80 -41.30
C ASP A 236 -17.93 -7.18 -41.75
N VAL A 237 -18.65 -7.80 -42.70
CA VAL A 237 -18.28 -9.09 -43.29
C VAL A 237 -16.90 -9.01 -43.97
N ALA A 238 -16.52 -7.84 -44.50
CA ALA A 238 -15.20 -7.64 -45.10
C ALA A 238 -14.04 -7.76 -44.09
N ASP A 239 -14.32 -7.52 -42.80
CA ASP A 239 -13.35 -7.60 -41.71
C ASP A 239 -13.32 -9.01 -41.08
N LEU A 240 -14.10 -9.96 -41.59
CA LEU A 240 -14.12 -11.38 -41.19
C LEU A 240 -13.36 -12.29 -42.17
N GLU A 241 -12.40 -11.74 -42.91
CA GLU A 241 -11.50 -12.56 -43.74
C GLU A 241 -10.41 -13.22 -42.88
N ASP A 242 -10.02 -14.45 -43.24
CA ASP A 242 -8.95 -15.16 -42.54
C ASP A 242 -7.63 -14.39 -42.62
N GLY A 243 -6.98 -14.18 -41.47
CA GLY A 243 -5.78 -13.37 -41.32
C GLY A 243 -6.02 -11.85 -41.41
N SER A 244 -7.27 -11.40 -41.45
CA SER A 244 -7.57 -9.96 -41.41
C SER A 244 -7.25 -9.37 -40.04
N LEU A 245 -6.77 -8.13 -40.04
CA LEU A 245 -6.42 -7.36 -38.86
C LEU A 245 -7.02 -5.97 -39.04
N ALA A 246 -8.09 -5.67 -38.30
CA ALA A 246 -8.90 -4.49 -38.53
C ALA A 246 -9.58 -3.97 -37.25
N TRP A 247 -10.05 -2.73 -37.32
CA TRP A 247 -10.97 -2.19 -36.34
C TRP A 247 -12.38 -2.67 -36.64
N MET A 248 -13.07 -3.18 -35.64
CA MET A 248 -14.42 -3.72 -35.72
C MET A 248 -15.27 -3.20 -34.55
N GLU A 249 -16.59 -3.17 -34.71
CA GLU A 249 -17.51 -2.73 -33.66
C GLU A 249 -18.41 -3.91 -33.26
N LEU A 250 -18.48 -4.20 -31.97
CA LEU A 250 -19.39 -5.22 -31.44
C LEU A 250 -20.17 -4.63 -30.26
N ALA A 251 -21.50 -4.58 -30.37
CA ALA A 251 -22.40 -4.08 -29.33
C ALA A 251 -22.10 -2.64 -28.84
N GLY A 252 -21.54 -1.79 -29.72
CA GLY A 252 -21.20 -0.40 -29.42
C GLY A 252 -19.80 -0.20 -28.81
N GLU A 253 -19.00 -1.26 -28.73
CA GLU A 253 -17.58 -1.21 -28.34
C GLU A 253 -16.69 -1.34 -29.58
N SER A 254 -15.70 -0.44 -29.70
CA SER A 254 -14.70 -0.43 -30.77
C SER A 254 -13.53 -1.33 -30.38
N LEU A 255 -13.27 -2.35 -31.19
CA LEU A 255 -12.29 -3.40 -30.96
C LEU A 255 -11.26 -3.40 -32.09
N TYR A 256 -9.99 -3.58 -31.77
CA TYR A 256 -8.97 -3.91 -32.77
C TYR A 256 -8.76 -5.41 -32.71
N GLY A 257 -9.10 -6.12 -33.79
CA GLY A 257 -9.15 -7.57 -33.78
C GLY A 257 -8.43 -8.21 -34.95
N GLN A 258 -7.87 -9.39 -34.68
CA GLN A 258 -7.34 -10.29 -35.67
C GLN A 258 -8.25 -11.50 -35.82
N VAL A 259 -8.55 -11.85 -37.07
CA VAL A 259 -9.43 -12.98 -37.39
C VAL A 259 -8.62 -14.18 -37.85
N SER A 260 -8.93 -15.33 -37.28
CA SER A 260 -8.43 -16.63 -37.69
C SER A 260 -9.60 -17.54 -37.99
N LYS A 261 -9.63 -18.11 -39.20
CA LYS A 261 -10.69 -19.04 -39.58
C LYS A 261 -10.21 -20.48 -39.38
N ILE A 262 -10.79 -21.17 -38.41
CA ILE A 262 -10.52 -22.59 -38.15
C ILE A 262 -11.81 -23.36 -38.39
N GLY A 263 -11.83 -24.21 -39.42
CA GLY A 263 -13.02 -24.93 -39.85
C GLY A 263 -14.14 -23.97 -40.32
N ASP A 264 -15.31 -24.08 -39.69
CA ASP A 264 -16.51 -23.29 -39.97
C ASP A 264 -16.74 -22.17 -38.93
N THR A 265 -15.71 -21.79 -38.16
CA THR A 265 -15.80 -20.75 -37.13
C THR A 265 -14.69 -19.71 -37.31
N TYR A 266 -15.04 -18.43 -37.16
CA TYR A 266 -14.13 -17.30 -37.07
C TYR A 266 -13.77 -17.05 -35.62
N TYR A 267 -12.49 -17.16 -35.30
CA TYR A 267 -11.94 -16.82 -34.00
C TYR A 267 -11.33 -15.44 -34.07
N ILE A 268 -11.83 -14.53 -33.25
CA ILE A 268 -11.43 -13.13 -33.25
C ILE A 268 -10.73 -12.84 -31.94
N ALA A 269 -9.41 -12.68 -32.02
CA ALA A 269 -8.58 -12.12 -30.97
C ALA A 269 -8.77 -10.60 -31.00
N ALA A 270 -9.24 -9.97 -29.91
CA ALA A 270 -9.63 -8.57 -29.93
C ALA A 270 -9.19 -7.80 -28.68
N VAL A 271 -8.79 -6.54 -28.87
CA VAL A 271 -8.42 -5.60 -27.81
C VAL A 271 -9.30 -4.33 -27.87
N PRO A 272 -9.92 -3.89 -26.76
CA PRO A 272 -10.75 -2.68 -26.74
C PRO A 272 -9.98 -1.36 -27.00
N GLU A 273 -10.60 -0.41 -27.73
CA GLU A 273 -10.01 0.91 -27.99
C GLU A 273 -9.73 1.70 -26.70
N SER A 274 -10.54 1.51 -25.66
CA SER A 274 -10.42 2.21 -24.38
C SER A 274 -9.07 1.98 -23.70
N ASP A 275 -8.51 0.78 -23.87
CA ASP A 275 -7.22 0.38 -23.29
C ASP A 275 -6.08 1.10 -24.00
N MET A 276 -6.19 1.27 -25.31
CA MET A 276 -5.18 1.96 -26.13
C MET A 276 -5.25 3.49 -25.95
N ALA A 277 -6.44 4.06 -25.74
CA ALA A 277 -6.66 5.50 -25.77
C ALA A 277 -6.24 6.24 -24.47
N ALA A 278 -6.49 5.65 -23.30
CA ALA A 278 -6.25 6.32 -22.01
C ALA A 278 -4.76 6.59 -21.78
N THR A 279 -3.90 5.65 -22.16
CA THR A 279 -2.47 5.67 -21.88
C THR A 279 -1.70 6.54 -22.89
N ARG A 280 -2.15 6.57 -24.16
CA ARG A 280 -1.65 7.46 -25.23
C ARG A 280 -1.81 8.94 -24.89
N ASN A 281 -3.03 9.37 -24.55
CA ASN A 281 -3.37 10.78 -24.42
C ASN A 281 -2.55 11.51 -23.34
N ILE A 282 -2.19 10.82 -22.27
CA ILE A 282 -1.41 11.41 -21.16
C ILE A 282 0.04 11.60 -21.56
N THR A 283 0.65 10.60 -22.20
CA THR A 283 2.05 10.65 -22.63
C THR A 283 2.28 11.76 -23.66
N VAL A 284 1.39 11.83 -24.67
CA VAL A 284 1.38 12.94 -25.63
C VAL A 284 1.22 14.28 -24.91
N GLY A 285 0.30 14.38 -23.96
CA GLY A 285 0.04 15.60 -23.19
C GLY A 285 1.26 16.13 -22.43
N VAL A 286 1.99 15.27 -21.72
CA VAL A 286 3.18 15.66 -20.93
C VAL A 286 4.33 16.10 -21.85
N ILE A 287 4.61 15.33 -22.91
CA ILE A 287 5.67 15.68 -23.87
C ILE A 287 5.35 17.02 -24.55
N LEU A 288 4.09 17.22 -24.98
CA LEU A 288 3.65 18.49 -25.57
C LEU A 288 3.76 19.66 -24.59
N PHE A 289 3.41 19.48 -23.32
CA PHE A 289 3.55 20.53 -22.32
C PHE A 289 5.01 20.95 -22.14
N ILE A 290 5.93 20.00 -22.06
CA ILE A 290 7.36 20.27 -21.88
C ILE A 290 7.94 20.93 -23.13
N PHE A 291 7.58 20.42 -24.31
CA PHE A 291 7.95 21.01 -25.58
C PHE A 291 7.45 22.47 -25.68
N PHE A 292 6.19 22.72 -25.32
CA PHE A 292 5.63 24.08 -25.23
C PHE A 292 6.41 24.95 -24.25
N ALA A 293 6.69 24.46 -23.04
CA ALA A 293 7.38 25.23 -22.00
C ALA A 293 8.79 25.63 -22.45
N VAL A 294 9.53 24.71 -23.07
CA VAL A 294 10.87 24.97 -23.62
C VAL A 294 10.80 26.02 -24.73
N MET A 295 9.90 25.84 -25.71
CA MET A 295 9.74 26.83 -26.79
C MET A 295 9.33 28.20 -26.25
N ALA A 296 8.39 28.26 -25.31
CA ALA A 296 7.94 29.50 -24.68
C ALA A 296 9.09 30.23 -23.99
N VAL A 297 9.98 29.51 -23.28
CA VAL A 297 11.17 30.10 -22.64
C VAL A 297 12.13 30.68 -23.68
N VAL A 298 12.44 29.94 -24.75
CA VAL A 298 13.35 30.38 -25.82
C VAL A 298 12.79 31.61 -26.54
N ILE A 299 11.51 31.58 -26.93
CA ILE A 299 10.83 32.69 -27.62
C ILE A 299 10.75 33.91 -26.72
N MET A 300 10.32 33.76 -25.46
CA MET A 300 10.20 34.87 -24.52
C MET A 300 11.55 35.50 -24.19
N TYR A 301 12.61 34.69 -24.06
CA TYR A 301 13.98 35.19 -23.91
C TYR A 301 14.37 36.07 -25.09
N GLY A 302 14.20 35.55 -26.31
CA GLY A 302 14.49 36.29 -27.53
C GLY A 302 13.71 37.61 -27.62
N ILE A 303 12.43 37.60 -27.26
CA ILE A 303 11.59 38.81 -27.23
C ILE A 303 12.09 39.82 -26.20
N PHE A 304 12.48 39.38 -25.00
CA PHE A 304 12.95 40.28 -23.97
C PHE A 304 14.28 40.94 -24.32
N VAL A 305 15.24 40.18 -24.88
CA VAL A 305 16.52 40.74 -25.33
C VAL A 305 16.30 41.73 -26.47
N MET A 306 15.50 41.38 -27.48
CA MET A 306 15.18 42.32 -28.58
C MET A 306 14.48 43.61 -28.10
N ARG A 307 13.68 43.52 -27.04
CA ARG A 307 13.01 44.68 -26.44
C ARG A 307 13.97 45.54 -25.62
N GLU A 308 14.99 44.93 -25.00
CA GLU A 308 16.06 45.62 -24.29
C GLU A 308 16.97 46.36 -25.29
N ASP A 309 17.36 45.69 -26.39
CA ASP A 309 18.08 46.30 -27.53
C ASP A 309 17.32 47.48 -28.17
N GLU A 310 15.97 47.41 -28.29
CA GLU A 310 15.14 48.53 -28.76
C GLU A 310 15.16 49.73 -27.79
N ARG A 311 15.37 49.50 -26.49
CA ARG A 311 15.28 50.51 -25.43
C ARG A 311 16.61 51.20 -25.15
N GLU A 312 17.72 50.45 -25.17
CA GLU A 312 19.07 50.97 -24.90
C GLU A 312 19.73 51.60 -26.16
N GLY A 313 19.17 51.34 -27.34
CA GLY A 313 19.70 51.77 -28.62
C GLY A 313 20.62 50.68 -29.21
N ARG A 314 20.48 50.43 -30.51
CA ARG A 314 21.18 49.31 -31.19
C ARG A 314 22.68 49.62 -31.33
N ASP A 315 23.53 48.80 -30.71
CA ASP A 315 24.97 48.84 -30.95
C ASP A 315 25.29 48.19 -32.32
N PRO A 316 25.95 48.90 -33.26
CA PRO A 316 26.35 48.33 -34.54
C PRO A 316 27.32 47.14 -34.43
N GLU A 317 28.13 47.04 -33.37
CA GLU A 317 29.15 45.99 -33.22
C GLU A 317 28.55 44.59 -32.92
N ASP A 318 27.33 44.58 -32.38
CA ASP A 318 26.57 43.39 -32.04
C ASP A 318 25.98 42.67 -33.26
N TYR A 319 26.01 43.29 -34.45
CA TYR A 319 25.43 42.71 -35.67
C TYR A 319 26.50 42.34 -36.70
N ARG A 320 26.45 41.10 -37.22
CA ARG A 320 27.26 40.65 -38.35
C ARG A 320 26.40 40.56 -39.61
N ALA A 321 26.84 41.17 -40.71
CA ALA A 321 26.13 41.06 -41.99
C ALA A 321 26.34 39.66 -42.61
N VAL A 322 25.25 39.03 -43.04
CA VAL A 322 25.25 37.72 -43.72
C VAL A 322 24.29 37.82 -44.92
N GLY A 323 24.81 38.20 -46.09
CA GLY A 323 23.99 38.39 -47.31
C GLY A 323 22.88 39.44 -47.14
N PRO A 324 21.60 39.13 -47.50
CA PRO A 324 20.46 40.03 -47.31
C PRO A 324 20.00 40.16 -45.84
N LEU A 325 20.54 39.33 -44.94
CA LEU A 325 20.19 39.26 -43.52
C LEU A 325 21.32 39.79 -42.64
N ARG A 326 21.01 40.10 -41.37
CA ARG A 326 21.99 40.40 -40.32
C ARG A 326 21.81 39.43 -39.16
N TYR A 327 22.93 38.91 -38.65
CA TYR A 327 23.00 38.05 -37.48
C TYR A 327 23.28 38.88 -36.23
N ASN A 328 22.37 38.85 -35.24
CA ASN A 328 22.59 39.46 -33.93
C ASN A 328 23.45 38.50 -33.08
N LYS A 329 24.69 38.88 -32.76
CA LYS A 329 25.65 38.04 -32.02
C LYS A 329 25.22 37.84 -30.56
N VAL A 330 24.62 38.85 -29.94
CA VAL A 330 24.20 38.86 -28.53
C VAL A 330 23.01 37.93 -28.33
N VAL A 331 21.97 38.10 -29.15
CA VAL A 331 20.77 37.24 -29.16
C VAL A 331 21.13 35.84 -29.65
N GLY A 332 21.87 35.73 -30.75
CA GLY A 332 22.20 34.46 -31.39
C GLY A 332 22.99 33.52 -30.48
N ARG A 333 24.07 33.99 -29.83
CA ARG A 333 24.87 33.10 -28.95
C ARG A 333 24.04 32.54 -27.80
N LYS A 334 23.23 33.37 -27.15
CA LYS A 334 22.44 32.96 -25.98
C LYS A 334 21.20 32.14 -26.38
N ALA A 335 20.52 32.50 -27.48
CA ALA A 335 19.41 31.72 -28.02
C ALA A 335 19.85 30.34 -28.51
N ALA A 336 21.05 30.21 -29.09
CA ALA A 336 21.61 28.92 -29.46
C ALA A 336 21.83 28.02 -28.23
N VAL A 337 22.42 28.55 -27.16
CA VAL A 337 22.62 27.80 -25.91
C VAL A 337 21.29 27.39 -25.28
N LEU A 338 20.33 28.32 -25.17
CA LEU A 338 18.99 28.02 -24.64
C LEU A 338 18.23 26.99 -25.49
N SER A 339 18.34 27.07 -26.82
CA SER A 339 17.70 26.11 -27.73
C SER A 339 18.36 24.74 -27.64
N PHE A 340 19.69 24.67 -27.50
CA PHE A 340 20.41 23.41 -27.33
C PHE A 340 20.11 22.74 -25.97
N VAL A 341 20.15 23.50 -24.88
CA VAL A 341 19.76 23.01 -23.55
C VAL A 341 18.29 22.60 -23.54
N GLY A 342 17.42 23.39 -24.19
CA GLY A 342 16.02 23.07 -24.37
C GLY A 342 15.79 21.77 -25.15
N PHE A 343 16.53 21.56 -26.24
CA PHE A 343 16.51 20.33 -27.02
C PHE A 343 16.92 19.12 -26.16
N LEU A 344 18.03 19.22 -25.42
CA LEU A 344 18.46 18.15 -24.51
C LEU A 344 17.43 17.87 -23.41
N ALA A 345 16.75 18.90 -22.90
CA ALA A 345 15.68 18.73 -21.93
C ALA A 345 14.46 18.01 -22.52
N VAL A 346 14.03 18.38 -23.74
CA VAL A 346 12.92 17.70 -24.42
C VAL A 346 13.28 16.24 -24.71
N LEU A 347 14.49 15.98 -25.22
CA LEU A 347 14.96 14.62 -25.50
C LEU A 347 15.03 13.78 -24.22
N GLY A 348 15.65 14.32 -23.16
CA GLY A 348 15.80 13.62 -21.89
C GLY A 348 14.45 13.31 -21.22
N VAL A 349 13.51 14.26 -21.21
CA VAL A 349 12.18 13.98 -20.64
C VAL A 349 11.34 13.09 -21.55
N SER A 350 11.46 13.20 -22.87
CA SER A 350 10.80 12.27 -23.79
C SER A 350 11.25 10.83 -23.54
N PHE A 351 12.57 10.60 -23.46
CA PHE A 351 13.14 9.29 -23.14
C PHE A 351 12.68 8.79 -21.76
N TYR A 352 12.67 9.67 -20.74
CA TYR A 352 12.20 9.34 -19.41
C TYR A 352 10.72 8.93 -19.40
N MET A 353 9.85 9.70 -20.04
CA MET A 353 8.41 9.43 -20.09
C MET A 353 8.10 8.14 -20.85
N GLN A 354 8.84 7.87 -21.93
CA GLN A 354 8.67 6.63 -22.68
C GLN A 354 9.17 5.41 -21.92
N THR A 355 10.28 5.55 -21.19
CA THR A 355 10.77 4.49 -20.29
C THR A 355 9.76 4.22 -19.17
N LEU A 356 9.22 5.28 -18.54
CA LEU A 356 8.20 5.15 -17.51
C LEU A 356 6.96 4.43 -18.03
N PHE A 357 6.55 4.75 -19.27
CA PHE A 357 5.40 4.12 -19.91
C PHE A 357 5.64 2.65 -20.20
N ALA A 358 6.71 2.31 -20.91
CA ALA A 358 7.02 0.94 -21.30
C ALA A 358 7.13 0.04 -20.07
N LEU A 359 7.90 0.47 -19.05
CA LEU A 359 8.03 -0.28 -17.81
C LEU A 359 6.72 -0.40 -17.05
N SER A 360 5.90 0.65 -17.00
CA SER A 360 4.61 0.56 -16.28
C SER A 360 3.62 -0.35 -16.99
N SER A 361 3.55 -0.27 -18.32
CA SER A 361 2.68 -1.13 -19.12
C SER A 361 3.07 -2.59 -18.93
N GLN A 362 4.37 -2.87 -19.04
CA GLN A 362 4.92 -4.20 -18.80
C GLN A 362 4.69 -4.68 -17.37
N SER A 363 4.85 -3.80 -16.38
CA SER A 363 4.62 -4.18 -14.97
C SER A 363 3.16 -4.58 -14.72
N VAL A 364 2.21 -3.87 -15.31
CA VAL A 364 0.79 -4.17 -15.16
C VAL A 364 0.47 -5.51 -15.84
N ALA A 365 0.88 -5.66 -17.11
CA ALA A 365 0.69 -6.89 -17.87
C ALA A 365 1.33 -8.11 -17.18
N ASN A 366 2.60 -8.00 -16.77
CA ASN A 366 3.30 -9.10 -16.12
C ASN A 366 2.70 -9.45 -14.74
N ASN A 367 2.21 -8.48 -13.98
CA ASN A 367 1.56 -8.75 -12.70
C ASN A 367 0.23 -9.48 -12.89
N GLU A 368 -0.57 -9.07 -13.87
CA GLU A 368 -1.82 -9.74 -14.21
C GLU A 368 -1.54 -11.16 -14.72
N ARG A 369 -0.58 -11.33 -15.62
CA ARG A 369 -0.18 -12.64 -16.13
C ARG A 369 0.39 -13.53 -15.02
N ALA A 370 1.21 -12.99 -14.12
CA ALA A 370 1.72 -13.75 -12.99
C ALA A 370 0.60 -14.17 -12.02
N ALA A 371 -0.41 -13.33 -11.80
CA ALA A 371 -1.57 -13.66 -10.99
C ALA A 371 -2.45 -14.74 -11.65
N GLU A 372 -2.65 -14.65 -12.96
CA GLU A 372 -3.35 -15.67 -13.74
C GLU A 372 -2.62 -17.02 -13.68
N VAL A 373 -1.29 -17.02 -13.84
CA VAL A 373 -0.49 -18.24 -13.72
C VAL A 373 -0.58 -18.84 -12.31
N VAL A 374 -0.62 -18.03 -11.25
CA VAL A 374 -0.90 -18.52 -9.88
C VAL A 374 -2.27 -19.17 -9.82
N GLU A 375 -3.31 -18.51 -10.34
CA GLU A 375 -4.68 -19.04 -10.33
C GLU A 375 -4.78 -20.34 -11.12
N THR A 376 -4.19 -20.40 -12.31
CA THR A 376 -4.12 -21.60 -13.14
C THR A 376 -3.37 -22.71 -12.41
N THR A 377 -2.23 -22.43 -11.79
CA THR A 377 -1.48 -23.43 -11.00
C THR A 377 -2.34 -23.97 -9.85
N GLN A 378 -3.03 -23.10 -9.10
CA GLN A 378 -3.93 -23.50 -8.01
C GLN A 378 -5.12 -24.32 -8.51
N ARG A 379 -5.74 -23.91 -9.62
CA ARG A 379 -6.87 -24.61 -10.24
C ARG A 379 -6.44 -25.99 -10.73
N THR A 380 -5.28 -26.08 -11.37
CA THR A 380 -4.73 -27.35 -11.86
C THR A 380 -4.37 -28.28 -10.69
N GLN A 381 -3.79 -27.76 -9.60
CA GLN A 381 -3.49 -28.54 -8.40
C GLN A 381 -4.77 -29.05 -7.70
N ALA A 382 -5.78 -28.20 -7.54
CA ALA A 382 -7.08 -28.62 -7.00
C ALA A 382 -7.74 -29.69 -7.88
N ARG A 383 -7.65 -29.54 -9.21
CA ARG A 383 -8.14 -30.53 -10.18
C ARG A 383 -7.39 -31.85 -10.07
N MET A 384 -6.08 -31.81 -9.81
CA MET A 384 -5.27 -33.01 -9.58
C MET A 384 -5.71 -33.76 -8.33
N ASP A 385 -5.88 -33.07 -7.21
CA ASP A 385 -6.34 -33.69 -5.95
C ASP A 385 -7.71 -34.34 -6.13
N GLU A 386 -8.62 -33.67 -6.84
CA GLU A 386 -9.93 -34.22 -7.20
C GLU A 386 -9.80 -35.45 -8.10
N LEU A 387 -8.99 -35.38 -9.15
CA LEU A 387 -8.77 -36.50 -10.09
C LEU A 387 -8.13 -37.72 -9.39
N VAL A 388 -7.18 -37.50 -8.47
CA VAL A 388 -6.58 -38.57 -7.66
C VAL A 388 -7.66 -39.20 -6.78
N SER A 389 -8.48 -38.40 -6.10
CA SER A 389 -9.58 -38.91 -5.27
C SER A 389 -10.60 -39.71 -6.10
N GLN A 390 -10.97 -39.24 -7.29
CA GLN A 390 -11.88 -39.94 -8.20
C GLN A 390 -11.26 -41.26 -8.70
N TYR A 391 -9.95 -41.25 -9.01
CA TYR A 391 -9.21 -42.45 -9.40
C TYR A 391 -9.24 -43.48 -8.25
N ASP A 392 -8.92 -43.06 -7.03
CA ASP A 392 -8.92 -43.88 -5.83
C ASP A 392 -10.28 -44.53 -5.55
N GLU A 393 -11.36 -43.73 -5.59
CA GLU A 393 -12.72 -44.20 -5.37
C GLU A 393 -13.16 -45.22 -6.44
N ARG A 394 -12.82 -44.96 -7.71
CA ARG A 394 -13.15 -45.84 -8.83
C ARG A 394 -12.50 -47.23 -8.68
N TYR A 395 -11.22 -47.29 -8.32
CA TYR A 395 -10.53 -48.56 -8.14
C TYR A 395 -10.88 -49.24 -6.82
N LEU A 396 -11.20 -48.48 -5.78
CA LEU A 396 -11.81 -49.02 -4.56
C LEU A 396 -13.12 -49.74 -4.87
N GLY A 397 -13.98 -49.17 -5.73
CA GLY A 397 -15.19 -49.84 -6.22
C GLY A 397 -14.88 -51.18 -6.89
N LYS A 398 -13.87 -51.23 -7.77
CA LYS A 398 -13.42 -52.48 -8.42
C LYS A 398 -12.92 -53.52 -7.42
N VAL A 399 -12.18 -53.11 -6.39
CA VAL A 399 -11.69 -54.04 -5.37
C VAL A 399 -12.82 -54.58 -4.48
N ARG A 400 -13.84 -53.76 -4.17
CA ARG A 400 -15.04 -54.19 -3.46
C ARG A 400 -15.81 -55.25 -4.26
N VAL A 401 -15.92 -55.07 -5.59
CA VAL A 401 -16.50 -56.09 -6.48
C VAL A 401 -15.67 -57.38 -6.48
N ALA A 402 -14.35 -57.29 -6.54
CA ALA A 402 -13.47 -58.44 -6.44
C ALA A 402 -13.62 -59.18 -5.10
N GLY A 403 -13.65 -58.43 -3.99
CA GLY A 403 -13.87 -58.96 -2.64
C GLY A 403 -15.21 -59.66 -2.52
N TYR A 404 -16.29 -59.04 -3.00
CA TYR A 404 -17.62 -59.63 -3.04
C TYR A 404 -17.65 -60.96 -3.82
N ILE A 405 -17.05 -60.99 -5.01
CA ILE A 405 -16.99 -62.20 -5.84
C ILE A 405 -16.25 -63.34 -5.12
N LEU A 406 -15.14 -63.01 -4.45
CA LEU A 406 -14.32 -63.97 -3.72
C LEU A 406 -14.96 -64.42 -2.40
N ASP A 407 -15.73 -63.57 -1.73
CA ASP A 407 -16.55 -63.93 -0.56
C ASP A 407 -17.66 -64.90 -0.95
N GLN A 408 -18.34 -64.66 -2.07
CA GLN A 408 -19.41 -65.54 -2.55
C GLN A 408 -18.89 -66.86 -3.12
N ASN A 409 -17.72 -66.85 -3.77
CA ASN A 409 -17.12 -68.07 -4.30
C ASN A 409 -15.58 -68.08 -4.11
N PRO A 410 -15.10 -68.55 -2.93
CA PRO A 410 -13.67 -68.62 -2.62
C PRO A 410 -12.85 -69.52 -3.55
N SER A 411 -13.49 -70.43 -4.31
CA SER A 411 -12.77 -71.31 -5.25
C SER A 411 -12.17 -70.58 -6.44
N LEU A 412 -12.64 -69.36 -6.72
CA LEU A 412 -12.11 -68.46 -7.75
C LEU A 412 -10.74 -67.85 -7.37
N ALA A 413 -10.27 -68.05 -6.14
CA ALA A 413 -8.93 -67.66 -5.70
C ALA A 413 -7.85 -68.61 -6.28
N ASN A 414 -7.76 -68.67 -7.61
CA ASN A 414 -6.72 -69.39 -8.34
C ASN A 414 -6.21 -68.54 -9.52
N ARG A 415 -5.04 -68.88 -10.05
CA ARG A 415 -4.33 -68.03 -11.02
C ARG A 415 -5.16 -67.69 -12.26
N ASP A 416 -5.85 -68.68 -12.85
CA ASP A 416 -6.56 -68.50 -14.11
C ASP A 416 -7.84 -67.69 -13.90
N ASP A 417 -8.57 -67.93 -12.80
CA ASP A 417 -9.80 -67.20 -12.49
C ASP A 417 -9.52 -65.77 -12.01
N LEU A 418 -8.45 -65.56 -11.25
CA LEU A 418 -7.99 -64.22 -10.90
C LEU A 418 -7.52 -63.44 -12.13
N GLN A 419 -6.95 -64.09 -13.15
CA GLN A 419 -6.63 -63.42 -14.41
C GLN A 419 -7.90 -63.01 -15.15
N ARG A 420 -8.91 -63.89 -15.23
CA ARG A 420 -10.20 -63.56 -15.86
C ARG A 420 -10.92 -62.43 -15.11
N LEU A 421 -10.87 -62.45 -13.77
CA LEU A 421 -11.42 -61.38 -12.94
C LEU A 421 -10.67 -60.06 -13.13
N ALA A 422 -9.33 -60.11 -13.23
CA ALA A 422 -8.50 -58.95 -13.50
C ALA A 422 -8.83 -58.32 -14.87
N ASP A 423 -9.04 -59.16 -15.90
CA ASP A 423 -9.42 -58.71 -17.25
C ASP A 423 -10.81 -58.04 -17.24
N VAL A 424 -11.79 -58.60 -16.52
CA VAL A 424 -13.15 -58.04 -16.39
C VAL A 424 -13.16 -56.71 -15.65
N LEU A 425 -12.40 -56.62 -14.55
CA LEU A 425 -12.27 -55.40 -13.76
C LEU A 425 -11.30 -54.38 -14.39
N MET A 426 -10.64 -54.74 -15.49
CA MET A 426 -9.59 -53.95 -16.15
C MET A 426 -8.53 -53.48 -15.15
N ILE A 427 -7.94 -54.43 -14.42
CA ILE A 427 -6.87 -54.23 -13.43
C ILE A 427 -5.71 -55.16 -13.74
N GLN A 428 -4.51 -54.85 -13.25
CA GLN A 428 -3.32 -55.61 -13.61
C GLN A 428 -3.15 -56.86 -12.75
N TYR A 429 -3.21 -56.69 -11.43
CA TYR A 429 -2.98 -57.77 -10.48
C TYR A 429 -4.08 -57.86 -9.43
N VAL A 430 -4.36 -59.09 -9.02
CA VAL A 430 -5.19 -59.43 -7.86
C VAL A 430 -4.35 -60.34 -6.97
N PHE A 431 -4.32 -60.03 -5.68
CA PHE A 431 -3.64 -60.77 -4.64
C PHE A 431 -4.65 -61.09 -3.55
N THR A 432 -4.70 -62.34 -3.11
CA THR A 432 -5.55 -62.76 -2.00
C THR A 432 -4.67 -63.20 -0.84
N TYR A 433 -5.06 -62.86 0.38
CA TYR A 433 -4.34 -63.15 1.62
C TYR A 433 -5.24 -63.88 2.60
N ASP A 434 -4.66 -64.76 3.41
CA ASP A 434 -5.36 -65.37 4.55
C ASP A 434 -5.37 -64.45 5.78
N GLY A 435 -6.07 -64.87 6.85
CA GLY A 435 -6.16 -64.12 8.10
C GLY A 435 -4.83 -63.87 8.84
N ASN A 436 -3.73 -64.50 8.42
CA ASN A 436 -2.38 -64.24 8.94
C ASN A 436 -1.56 -63.31 8.02
N GLY A 437 -2.14 -62.85 6.91
CA GLY A 437 -1.47 -62.02 5.91
C GLY A 437 -0.57 -62.80 4.96
N VAL A 438 -0.71 -64.12 4.88
CA VAL A 438 0.03 -64.95 3.92
C VAL A 438 -0.75 -65.01 2.60
N MET A 439 -0.09 -64.73 1.48
CA MET A 439 -0.74 -64.74 0.18
C MET A 439 -1.18 -66.15 -0.21
N THR A 440 -2.45 -66.30 -0.58
CA THR A 440 -3.10 -67.56 -0.96
C THR A 440 -3.12 -67.77 -2.48
N ALA A 441 -3.39 -66.72 -3.26
CA ALA A 441 -3.42 -66.77 -4.72
C ALA A 441 -3.13 -65.41 -5.36
N THR A 442 -2.64 -65.43 -6.60
CA THR A 442 -2.45 -64.24 -7.43
C THR A 442 -2.35 -64.60 -8.91
N ASN A 443 -2.76 -63.67 -9.78
CA ASN A 443 -2.48 -63.72 -11.23
C ASN A 443 -1.08 -63.14 -11.59
N SER A 444 -0.41 -62.48 -10.64
CA SER A 444 0.89 -61.83 -10.87
C SER A 444 2.06 -62.80 -10.96
N SER A 445 3.22 -62.32 -11.42
CA SER A 445 4.51 -63.01 -11.29
C SER A 445 5.09 -62.94 -9.87
N TYR A 446 4.61 -62.00 -9.04
CA TYR A 446 5.02 -61.88 -7.65
C TYR A 446 4.25 -62.89 -6.79
N ALA A 447 4.83 -64.07 -6.57
CA ALA A 447 4.24 -65.15 -5.79
C ALA A 447 5.00 -65.38 -4.46
N ASN A 448 4.38 -66.01 -3.47
CA ASN A 448 4.96 -66.33 -2.15
C ASN A 448 5.36 -65.10 -1.30
N PHE A 449 4.42 -64.17 -1.14
CA PHE A 449 4.57 -62.94 -0.38
C PHE A 449 3.75 -62.98 0.92
N THR A 450 4.18 -62.28 1.96
CA THR A 450 3.45 -62.15 3.23
C THR A 450 3.51 -60.69 3.66
N LEU A 451 2.38 -60.14 4.08
CA LEU A 451 2.29 -58.74 4.51
C LEU A 451 3.24 -58.48 5.69
N SER A 452 4.08 -57.45 5.59
CA SER A 452 5.09 -57.10 6.59
C SER A 452 4.46 -56.55 7.90
N GLU A 453 5.18 -56.69 9.02
CA GLU A 453 4.82 -56.01 10.29
C GLU A 453 5.57 -54.68 10.47
N ASP A 454 6.58 -54.43 9.63
CA ASP A 454 7.43 -53.24 9.72
C ASP A 454 6.68 -52.02 9.13
N PRO A 455 6.39 -50.97 9.92
CA PRO A 455 5.68 -49.78 9.42
C PRO A 455 6.38 -49.07 8.25
N GLU A 456 7.69 -49.28 8.08
CA GLU A 456 8.46 -48.70 6.97
C GLU A 456 8.33 -49.48 5.66
N ASP A 457 7.77 -50.71 5.69
CA ASP A 457 7.54 -51.55 4.51
C ASP A 457 6.20 -51.21 3.86
N GLN A 458 6.20 -51.06 2.52
CA GLN A 458 5.02 -50.67 1.74
C GLN A 458 3.80 -51.59 1.99
N SER A 459 3.99 -52.87 2.28
CA SER A 459 2.91 -53.84 2.47
C SER A 459 2.27 -53.83 3.85
N SER A 460 2.89 -53.18 4.83
CA SER A 460 2.43 -53.17 6.23
C SER A 460 1.06 -52.53 6.40
N GLU A 461 0.75 -51.53 5.59
CA GLU A 461 -0.54 -50.83 5.60
C GLU A 461 -1.73 -51.77 5.38
N PHE A 462 -1.57 -52.80 4.54
CA PHE A 462 -2.65 -53.73 4.20
C PHE A 462 -2.98 -54.70 5.34
N ARG A 463 -2.13 -54.81 6.38
CA ARG A 463 -2.49 -55.55 7.60
C ARG A 463 -3.63 -54.89 8.37
N LYS A 464 -3.86 -53.58 8.19
CA LYS A 464 -5.00 -52.87 8.78
C LYS A 464 -6.33 -53.53 8.39
N LEU A 465 -6.41 -54.13 7.19
CA LEU A 465 -7.59 -54.89 6.72
C LEU A 465 -7.89 -56.10 7.61
N LEU A 466 -6.85 -56.86 7.97
CA LEU A 466 -6.97 -58.02 8.87
C LEU A 466 -7.27 -57.63 10.32
N GLN A 467 -7.08 -56.35 10.66
CA GLN A 467 -7.35 -55.76 11.98
C GLN A 467 -8.72 -55.06 12.04
N GLY A 468 -9.52 -55.14 10.96
CA GLY A 468 -10.88 -54.60 10.91
C GLY A 468 -11.04 -53.26 10.18
N ALA A 469 -10.08 -52.85 9.35
CA ALA A 469 -10.29 -51.74 8.42
C ALA A 469 -11.15 -52.19 7.22
N ASP A 470 -12.16 -51.39 6.85
CA ASP A 470 -13.09 -51.70 5.75
C ASP A 470 -12.43 -51.63 4.36
N SER A 471 -11.40 -50.79 4.22
CA SER A 471 -10.59 -50.69 3.01
C SER A 471 -9.27 -49.97 3.30
N VAL A 472 -8.26 -50.20 2.47
CA VAL A 472 -6.98 -49.49 2.47
C VAL A 472 -6.71 -49.07 1.03
N VAL A 473 -6.59 -47.76 0.82
CA VAL A 473 -6.12 -47.16 -0.43
C VAL A 473 -4.73 -46.62 -0.13
N GLN A 474 -3.71 -47.18 -0.78
CA GLN A 474 -2.34 -46.70 -0.64
C GLN A 474 -2.08 -45.60 -1.67
N GLU A 475 -1.30 -44.58 -1.32
CA GLU A 475 -0.82 -43.57 -2.27
C GLU A 475 0.04 -44.23 -3.37
N ALA A 476 -0.09 -43.74 -4.60
CA ALA A 476 0.70 -44.22 -5.72
C ALA A 476 2.20 -43.95 -5.48
N GLN A 477 3.01 -44.99 -5.44
CA GLN A 477 4.44 -44.88 -5.14
C GLN A 477 5.25 -45.94 -5.92
N PRO A 478 6.57 -45.74 -6.09
CA PRO A 478 7.41 -46.74 -6.74
C PRO A 478 7.38 -48.06 -5.97
N ASP A 479 6.94 -49.12 -6.64
CA ASP A 479 6.92 -50.48 -6.08
C ASP A 479 8.34 -50.95 -5.77
N GLU A 480 8.57 -51.46 -4.55
CA GLU A 480 9.90 -51.85 -4.06
C GLU A 480 10.60 -52.92 -4.92
N ILE A 481 9.84 -53.71 -5.69
CA ILE A 481 10.37 -54.82 -6.49
C ILE A 481 10.73 -54.34 -7.92
N SER A 482 9.85 -53.58 -8.55
CA SER A 482 9.96 -53.18 -9.96
C SER A 482 10.45 -51.75 -10.17
N GLY A 483 10.41 -50.90 -9.13
CA GLY A 483 10.69 -49.47 -9.19
C GLY A 483 9.69 -48.66 -10.02
N GLN A 484 8.63 -49.30 -10.53
CA GLN A 484 7.58 -48.66 -11.32
C GLN A 484 6.54 -48.06 -10.38
N LEU A 485 6.01 -46.89 -10.74
CA LEU A 485 4.89 -46.29 -10.02
C LEU A 485 3.69 -47.24 -10.06
N ARG A 486 3.22 -47.64 -8.87
CA ARG A 486 2.04 -48.49 -8.71
C ARG A 486 1.22 -48.02 -7.54
N GLN A 487 -0.06 -48.33 -7.63
CA GLN A 487 -0.98 -48.15 -6.53
C GLN A 487 -1.58 -49.49 -6.16
N TYR A 488 -1.65 -49.72 -4.86
CA TYR A 488 -2.29 -50.90 -4.30
C TYR A 488 -3.52 -50.49 -3.49
N ILE A 489 -4.61 -51.22 -3.67
CA ILE A 489 -5.86 -50.97 -2.94
C ILE A 489 -6.38 -52.32 -2.45
N GLY A 490 -6.94 -52.40 -1.25
CA GLY A 490 -7.46 -53.65 -0.71
C GLY A 490 -8.67 -53.50 0.20
N VAL A 491 -9.40 -54.61 0.35
CA VAL A 491 -10.59 -54.77 1.21
C VAL A 491 -10.50 -56.12 1.95
N PRO A 492 -11.13 -56.24 3.12
CA PRO A 492 -11.18 -57.52 3.82
C PRO A 492 -12.08 -58.52 3.08
N LEU A 493 -11.74 -59.80 3.20
CA LEU A 493 -12.58 -60.93 2.81
C LEU A 493 -13.29 -61.48 4.06
N HIS A 494 -14.50 -61.96 3.88
CA HIS A 494 -15.36 -62.46 4.95
C HIS A 494 -15.70 -63.94 4.76
N ASP A 495 -15.86 -64.64 5.88
CA ASP A 495 -16.45 -65.98 5.88
C ASP A 495 -17.99 -65.94 5.82
N GLU A 496 -18.64 -67.11 5.72
CA GLU A 496 -20.10 -67.22 5.72
C GLU A 496 -20.77 -66.63 6.99
N ALA A 497 -20.02 -66.42 8.08
CA ALA A 497 -20.50 -65.79 9.31
C ALA A 497 -20.29 -64.26 9.33
N GLY A 498 -19.74 -63.68 8.26
CA GLY A 498 -19.44 -62.25 8.14
C GLY A 498 -18.20 -61.81 8.94
N THR A 499 -17.34 -62.75 9.34
CA THR A 499 -16.10 -62.45 10.07
C THR A 499 -14.95 -62.33 9.09
N VAL A 500 -14.07 -61.34 9.27
CA VAL A 500 -12.87 -61.16 8.44
C VAL A 500 -11.99 -62.42 8.51
N ASN A 501 -11.74 -63.06 7.37
CA ASN A 501 -10.96 -64.30 7.27
C ASN A 501 -9.73 -64.17 6.34
N GLY A 502 -9.55 -63.00 5.72
CA GLY A 502 -8.50 -62.70 4.77
C GLY A 502 -8.64 -61.31 4.19
N ALA A 503 -7.92 -61.02 3.10
CA ALA A 503 -8.03 -59.77 2.37
C ALA A 503 -7.79 -59.99 0.87
N VAL A 504 -8.38 -59.14 0.04
CA VAL A 504 -8.02 -59.03 -1.38
C VAL A 504 -7.38 -57.67 -1.61
N GLN A 505 -6.29 -57.66 -2.36
CA GLN A 505 -5.57 -56.47 -2.78
C GLN A 505 -5.45 -56.50 -4.30
N ILE A 506 -5.60 -55.35 -4.94
CA ILE A 506 -5.34 -55.19 -6.37
C ILE A 506 -4.12 -54.32 -6.58
N GLY A 507 -3.33 -54.67 -7.59
CA GLY A 507 -2.23 -53.86 -8.08
C GLY A 507 -2.62 -53.22 -9.40
N ILE A 508 -2.50 -51.91 -9.47
CA ILE A 508 -2.87 -51.13 -10.65
C ILE A 508 -1.64 -50.40 -11.16
N ARG A 509 -1.44 -50.47 -12.48
CA ARG A 509 -0.41 -49.67 -13.14
C ARG A 509 -0.94 -48.25 -13.31
N THR A 510 -0.25 -47.30 -12.71
CA THR A 510 -0.68 -45.90 -12.69
C THR A 510 -0.25 -45.13 -13.94
N THR A 511 0.11 -45.75 -15.06
CA THR A 511 0.60 -44.99 -16.25
C THR A 511 -0.33 -43.86 -16.69
N ARG A 512 -1.64 -44.03 -16.49
CA ARG A 512 -2.61 -42.97 -16.76
C ARG A 512 -2.54 -41.84 -15.72
N LEU A 513 -2.45 -42.19 -14.45
CA LEU A 513 -2.27 -41.22 -13.37
C LEU A 513 -0.90 -40.53 -13.48
N GLU A 514 0.15 -41.26 -13.87
CA GLU A 514 1.50 -40.75 -14.15
C GLU A 514 1.47 -39.72 -15.28
N ASN A 515 0.86 -40.04 -16.42
CA ASN A 515 0.68 -39.07 -17.51
C ASN A 515 -0.17 -37.86 -17.09
N LEU A 516 -1.21 -38.07 -16.28
CA LEU A 516 -2.06 -36.97 -15.78
C LEU A 516 -1.31 -36.08 -14.79
N LEU A 517 -0.50 -36.66 -13.90
CA LEU A 517 0.34 -35.91 -12.97
C LEU A 517 1.46 -35.16 -13.70
N GLU A 518 2.01 -35.74 -14.78
CA GLU A 518 2.99 -35.09 -15.66
C GLU A 518 2.41 -33.86 -16.39
N THR A 519 1.10 -33.82 -16.65
CA THR A 519 0.42 -32.63 -17.22
C THR A 519 0.05 -31.55 -16.21
N VAL A 520 0.34 -31.75 -14.91
CA VAL A 520 0.02 -30.80 -13.82
C VAL A 520 1.29 -30.25 -13.15
N THR A 521 2.46 -30.74 -13.53
CA THR A 521 3.73 -30.21 -13.03
C THR A 521 3.89 -28.74 -13.38
N VAL A 522 4.61 -28.00 -12.54
CA VAL A 522 4.90 -26.57 -12.76
C VAL A 522 5.57 -26.33 -14.11
N ASP A 523 6.39 -27.26 -14.58
CA ASP A 523 7.00 -27.22 -15.91
C ASP A 523 5.98 -27.31 -17.06
N SER A 524 4.93 -28.13 -16.95
CA SER A 524 3.87 -28.18 -17.97
C SER A 524 3.01 -26.90 -17.99
N VAL A 525 2.67 -26.37 -16.82
CA VAL A 525 1.88 -25.12 -16.69
C VAL A 525 2.67 -23.93 -17.21
N LEU A 526 3.94 -23.79 -16.82
CA LEU A 526 4.77 -22.65 -17.21
C LEU A 526 5.38 -22.77 -18.61
N GLY A 527 5.51 -23.99 -19.14
CA GLY A 527 5.95 -24.23 -20.51
C GLY A 527 5.00 -23.65 -21.56
N GLY A 528 3.71 -23.55 -21.24
CA GLY A 528 2.70 -22.92 -22.09
C GLY A 528 2.64 -21.39 -21.98
N VAL A 529 3.20 -20.80 -20.91
CA VAL A 529 3.10 -19.35 -20.67
C VAL A 529 4.15 -18.62 -21.50
N LYS A 530 3.68 -18.00 -22.58
CA LYS A 530 4.45 -17.01 -23.34
C LYS A 530 3.95 -15.61 -23.00
N VAL A 531 4.89 -14.68 -22.89
CA VAL A 531 4.61 -13.28 -22.59
C VAL A 531 5.29 -12.43 -23.64
N GLY A 532 4.53 -11.65 -24.40
CA GLY A 532 5.07 -10.97 -25.58
C GLY A 532 5.68 -11.93 -26.59
N SER A 533 6.70 -11.45 -27.33
CA SER A 533 7.33 -12.21 -28.42
C SER A 533 8.51 -13.08 -27.97
N GLU A 534 9.25 -12.66 -26.92
CA GLU A 534 10.39 -13.39 -26.36
C GLU A 534 10.33 -13.59 -24.83
N GLY A 535 9.27 -13.15 -24.16
CA GLY A 535 9.07 -13.35 -22.73
C GLY A 535 8.54 -14.74 -22.37
N PHE A 536 8.81 -15.14 -21.13
CA PHE A 536 8.51 -16.47 -20.61
C PHE A 536 8.23 -16.42 -19.11
N ALA A 537 7.59 -17.46 -18.57
CA ALA A 537 7.47 -17.65 -17.14
C ALA A 537 8.51 -18.65 -16.59
N PHE A 538 8.93 -18.47 -15.34
CA PHE A 538 9.80 -19.41 -14.64
C PHE A 538 9.46 -19.48 -13.14
N ALA A 539 9.87 -20.54 -12.46
CA ALA A 539 9.57 -20.78 -11.06
C ALA A 539 10.82 -21.02 -10.23
N VAL A 540 10.85 -20.45 -9.02
CA VAL A 540 11.86 -20.72 -8.00
C VAL A 540 11.19 -21.30 -6.76
N SER A 541 11.69 -22.43 -6.28
CA SER A 541 11.19 -23.11 -5.08
C SER A 541 11.44 -22.27 -3.82
N LYS A 542 10.45 -22.22 -2.92
CA LYS A 542 10.59 -21.53 -1.63
C LYS A 542 11.46 -22.28 -0.63
N ASP A 543 11.50 -23.61 -0.75
CA ASP A 543 12.13 -24.49 0.25
C ASP A 543 13.66 -24.50 0.12
N ASP A 544 14.14 -24.70 -1.10
CA ASP A 544 15.56 -24.89 -1.40
C ASP A 544 16.15 -23.78 -2.27
N ARG A 545 15.31 -22.86 -2.80
CA ARG A 545 15.70 -21.72 -3.65
C ARG A 545 16.27 -22.14 -5.01
N THR A 546 15.94 -23.35 -5.46
CA THR A 546 16.34 -23.83 -6.78
C THR A 546 15.32 -23.44 -7.85
N PHE A 547 15.76 -23.33 -9.11
CA PHE A 547 14.84 -23.18 -10.23
C PHE A 547 14.00 -24.46 -10.37
N ALA A 548 12.72 -24.38 -10.02
CA ALA A 548 11.77 -25.48 -10.24
C ALA A 548 11.45 -25.62 -11.73
N TYR A 549 11.36 -24.51 -12.45
CA TYR A 549 11.25 -24.49 -13.90
C TYR A 549 11.96 -23.26 -14.47
N PHE A 550 12.63 -23.44 -15.61
CA PHE A 550 13.22 -22.37 -16.41
C PHE A 550 13.33 -22.87 -17.86
N PRO A 551 13.11 -22.04 -18.91
CA PRO A 551 13.12 -22.50 -20.30
C PRO A 551 14.43 -23.19 -20.74
N ASP A 552 15.59 -22.70 -20.26
CA ASP A 552 16.84 -23.46 -20.37
C ASP A 552 16.90 -24.55 -19.29
N GLN A 553 16.65 -25.79 -19.70
CA GLN A 553 16.67 -26.96 -18.82
C GLN A 553 17.99 -27.14 -18.05
N ARG A 554 19.09 -26.50 -18.46
CA ARG A 554 20.37 -26.53 -17.73
C ARG A 554 20.35 -25.77 -16.40
N LEU A 555 19.33 -24.95 -16.15
CA LEU A 555 19.18 -24.17 -14.92
C LEU A 555 18.24 -24.83 -13.91
N VAL A 556 17.37 -25.74 -14.35
CA VAL A 556 16.44 -26.47 -13.48
C VAL A 556 17.21 -27.26 -12.42
N GLY A 557 16.79 -27.13 -11.17
CA GLY A 557 17.41 -27.76 -9.99
C GLY A 557 18.68 -27.05 -9.46
N LYS A 558 19.11 -25.94 -10.07
CA LYS A 558 20.24 -25.14 -9.58
C LYS A 558 19.79 -24.00 -8.67
N ASP A 559 20.65 -23.60 -7.74
CA ASP A 559 20.41 -22.48 -6.83
C ASP A 559 20.33 -21.15 -7.59
N ALA A 560 19.25 -20.40 -7.36
CA ALA A 560 18.96 -19.16 -8.05
C ALA A 560 19.93 -18.02 -7.70
N LEU A 561 20.44 -17.98 -6.46
CA LEU A 561 21.37 -16.94 -6.00
C LEU A 561 22.75 -17.11 -6.62
N GLU A 562 23.21 -18.37 -6.79
CA GLU A 562 24.48 -18.67 -7.48
C GLU A 562 24.47 -18.26 -8.96
N HIS A 563 23.28 -18.16 -9.57
CA HIS A 563 23.09 -17.86 -10.98
C HIS A 563 22.63 -16.42 -11.25
N GLY A 564 22.72 -15.52 -10.26
CA GLY A 564 22.59 -14.07 -10.44
C GLY A 564 21.46 -13.39 -9.67
N MET A 565 20.49 -14.15 -9.14
CA MET A 565 19.41 -13.57 -8.33
C MET A 565 19.92 -13.17 -6.93
N THR A 566 19.16 -12.32 -6.24
CA THR A 566 19.45 -11.85 -4.88
C THR A 566 18.30 -12.18 -3.93
N GLU A 567 18.56 -12.25 -2.62
CA GLU A 567 17.53 -12.58 -1.62
C GLU A 567 16.31 -11.64 -1.67
N ASN A 568 16.54 -10.35 -1.94
CA ASN A 568 15.45 -9.36 -2.04
C ASN A 568 14.52 -9.58 -3.26
N GLN A 569 14.94 -10.40 -4.22
CA GLN A 569 14.18 -10.75 -5.42
C GLN A 569 13.33 -12.01 -5.22
N LEU A 570 13.64 -12.84 -4.22
CA LEU A 570 12.91 -14.07 -3.86
C LEU A 570 11.73 -13.76 -2.93
N LYS A 571 10.74 -13.06 -3.47
CA LYS A 571 9.50 -12.69 -2.76
C LYS A 571 8.35 -12.55 -3.75
N GLY A 572 7.10 -12.64 -3.28
CA GLY A 572 5.92 -12.25 -4.05
C GLY A 572 5.85 -10.74 -4.29
N GLY A 573 5.32 -10.34 -5.45
CA GLY A 573 5.13 -8.93 -5.82
C GLY A 573 6.42 -8.18 -6.12
N TYR A 574 7.52 -8.89 -6.42
CA TYR A 574 8.74 -8.27 -6.90
C TYR A 574 8.54 -7.82 -8.35
N CYS A 575 8.77 -6.54 -8.64
CA CYS A 575 8.63 -5.98 -9.98
C CYS A 575 9.78 -5.02 -10.25
N ASP A 576 10.85 -5.54 -10.87
CA ASP A 576 12.01 -4.78 -11.34
C ASP A 576 12.88 -5.69 -12.23
N TYR A 577 14.03 -5.17 -12.65
CA TYR A 577 15.04 -5.95 -13.35
C TYR A 577 15.74 -6.97 -12.45
N LEU A 578 15.89 -8.20 -12.94
CA LEU A 578 16.79 -9.21 -12.38
C LEU A 578 17.72 -9.77 -13.44
N THR A 579 18.80 -10.42 -13.00
CA THR A 579 19.80 -11.00 -13.91
C THR A 579 19.94 -12.49 -13.61
N VAL A 580 19.81 -13.32 -14.65
CA VAL A 580 20.08 -14.77 -14.59
C VAL A 580 21.11 -15.11 -15.66
N GLU A 581 22.21 -15.76 -15.29
CA GLU A 581 23.31 -16.14 -16.21
C GLU A 581 23.85 -14.97 -17.08
N GLY A 582 23.86 -13.76 -16.52
CA GLY A 582 24.34 -12.56 -17.21
C GLY A 582 23.34 -11.92 -18.20
N THR A 583 22.14 -12.48 -18.36
CA THR A 583 21.04 -11.87 -19.12
C THR A 583 20.09 -11.15 -18.17
N THR A 584 19.73 -9.91 -18.49
CA THR A 584 18.85 -9.10 -17.65
C THR A 584 17.43 -9.15 -18.18
N TYR A 585 16.50 -9.49 -17.29
CA TYR A 585 15.08 -9.60 -17.57
C TYR A 585 14.32 -8.58 -16.73
N TYR A 586 13.29 -7.98 -17.30
CA TYR A 586 12.31 -7.23 -16.51
C TYR A 586 11.24 -8.21 -16.06
N VAL A 587 11.07 -8.36 -14.74
CA VAL A 587 10.18 -9.40 -14.22
C VAL A 587 9.10 -8.82 -13.33
N SER A 588 7.98 -9.53 -13.26
CA SER A 588 7.05 -9.43 -12.14
C SER A 588 6.87 -10.79 -11.51
N SER A 589 6.85 -10.85 -10.18
CA SER A 589 6.67 -12.09 -9.44
C SER A 589 5.33 -12.16 -8.73
N ALA A 590 4.79 -13.38 -8.66
CA ALA A 590 3.65 -13.71 -7.84
C ALA A 590 4.03 -14.86 -6.90
N GLU A 591 3.37 -14.89 -5.74
CA GLU A 591 3.60 -15.92 -4.74
C GLU A 591 2.55 -17.02 -4.90
N ALA A 592 3.00 -18.22 -5.29
CA ALA A 592 2.22 -19.45 -5.23
C ALA A 592 2.46 -20.15 -3.88
N GLU A 593 1.85 -21.29 -3.61
CA GLU A 593 2.03 -22.00 -2.33
C GLU A 593 3.50 -22.39 -2.10
N ASN A 594 4.11 -23.12 -3.04
CA ASN A 594 5.47 -23.68 -2.93
C ASN A 594 6.53 -22.93 -3.75
N TYR A 595 6.12 -21.99 -4.62
CA TYR A 595 7.01 -21.35 -5.58
C TYR A 595 6.85 -19.83 -5.59
N PHE A 596 7.94 -19.13 -5.90
CA PHE A 596 7.90 -17.79 -6.47
C PHE A 596 7.85 -17.92 -7.99
N LEU A 597 6.75 -17.49 -8.57
CA LEU A 597 6.53 -17.50 -10.02
C LEU A 597 6.94 -16.15 -10.58
N TYR A 598 7.68 -16.16 -11.68
CA TYR A 598 8.17 -14.96 -12.35
C TYR A 598 7.70 -14.98 -13.79
N VAL A 599 7.17 -13.84 -14.23
CA VAL A 599 6.94 -13.54 -15.64
C VAL A 599 8.03 -12.57 -16.09
N ALA A 600 8.77 -12.94 -17.12
CA ALA A 600 10.01 -12.30 -17.52
C ALA A 600 10.01 -11.88 -18.99
N ASP A 601 10.41 -10.64 -19.25
CA ASP A 601 10.62 -10.12 -20.61
C ASP A 601 12.05 -9.67 -20.81
N THR A 602 12.46 -9.65 -22.08
CA THR A 602 13.82 -9.23 -22.43
C THR A 602 13.94 -7.71 -22.44
N GLU A 603 15.11 -7.18 -22.09
CA GLU A 603 15.38 -5.75 -22.21
C GLU A 603 15.27 -5.26 -23.67
N GLY A 604 15.46 -6.15 -24.64
CA GLY A 604 15.40 -5.85 -26.07
C GLY A 604 14.02 -5.38 -26.54
N GLU A 605 12.95 -6.04 -26.12
CA GLU A 605 11.57 -5.66 -26.45
C GLU A 605 11.22 -4.27 -25.89
N LEU A 606 11.57 -4.03 -24.62
CA LEU A 606 11.40 -2.72 -23.98
C LEU A 606 12.15 -1.58 -24.69
N MET A 607 13.28 -1.89 -25.34
CA MET A 607 14.05 -0.90 -26.11
C MET A 607 13.45 -0.65 -27.50
N ALA A 608 12.88 -1.67 -28.13
CA ALA A 608 12.29 -1.59 -29.46
C ALA A 608 11.13 -0.61 -29.51
N GLU A 609 10.31 -0.55 -28.45
CA GLU A 609 9.17 0.37 -28.39
C GLU A 609 9.57 1.84 -28.15
N ARG A 610 10.57 2.09 -27.27
CA ARG A 610 10.88 3.45 -26.81
C ARG A 610 11.84 4.22 -27.70
N VAL A 611 12.82 3.57 -28.34
CA VAL A 611 13.86 4.28 -29.09
C VAL A 611 13.29 5.06 -30.30
N PRO A 612 12.41 4.49 -31.14
CA PRO A 612 11.87 5.19 -32.31
C PRO A 612 11.12 6.46 -31.94
N LEU A 613 10.30 6.41 -30.89
CA LEU A 613 9.49 7.55 -30.44
C LEU A 613 10.38 8.65 -29.81
N THR A 614 11.42 8.29 -29.05
CA THR A 614 12.39 9.28 -28.51
C THR A 614 13.14 9.97 -29.65
N VAL A 615 13.58 9.21 -30.65
CA VAL A 615 14.32 9.76 -31.79
C VAL A 615 13.43 10.68 -32.63
N ALA A 616 12.19 10.29 -32.91
CA ALA A 616 11.24 11.10 -33.65
C ALA A 616 10.88 12.41 -32.93
N THR A 617 10.56 12.33 -31.64
CA THR A 617 10.29 13.52 -30.81
C THR A 617 11.50 14.45 -30.72
N GLY A 618 12.70 13.90 -30.53
CA GLY A 618 13.95 14.65 -30.58
C GLY A 618 14.16 15.34 -31.94
N GLY A 619 13.98 14.61 -33.05
CA GLY A 619 14.12 15.14 -34.41
C GLY A 619 13.18 16.32 -34.68
N VAL A 620 11.89 16.17 -34.38
CA VAL A 620 10.90 17.24 -34.54
C VAL A 620 11.23 18.44 -33.64
N ALA A 621 11.59 18.19 -32.38
CA ALA A 621 11.95 19.25 -31.45
C ALA A 621 13.19 20.04 -31.91
N LEU A 622 14.21 19.34 -32.43
CA LEU A 622 15.42 19.95 -32.98
C LEU A 622 15.07 20.85 -34.18
N VAL A 623 14.28 20.37 -35.13
CA VAL A 623 13.87 21.15 -36.31
C VAL A 623 13.11 22.40 -35.87
N CYS A 624 12.16 22.26 -34.94
CA CYS A 624 11.38 23.40 -34.43
C CYS A 624 12.25 24.43 -33.72
N LEU A 625 13.17 23.98 -32.85
CA LEU A 625 14.07 24.86 -32.12
C LEU A 625 15.09 25.55 -33.03
N VAL A 626 15.55 24.88 -34.09
CA VAL A 626 16.39 25.48 -35.14
C VAL A 626 15.63 26.56 -35.91
N VAL A 627 14.37 26.31 -36.30
CA VAL A 627 13.53 27.31 -36.97
C VAL A 627 13.31 28.54 -36.07
N ILE A 628 12.98 28.33 -34.79
CA ILE A 628 12.83 29.41 -33.81
C ILE A 628 14.16 30.18 -33.64
N PHE A 629 15.28 29.47 -33.53
CA PHE A 629 16.60 30.07 -33.44
C PHE A 629 16.92 30.95 -34.66
N LEU A 630 16.67 30.47 -35.88
CA LEU A 630 16.90 31.23 -37.12
C LEU A 630 16.04 32.49 -37.17
N LEU A 631 14.77 32.39 -36.78
CA LEU A 631 13.86 33.54 -36.69
C LEU A 631 14.31 34.55 -35.63
N LEU A 632 14.87 34.09 -34.51
CA LEU A 632 15.39 34.97 -33.47
C LEU A 632 16.69 35.66 -33.89
N ALA A 633 17.66 34.90 -34.38
CA ALA A 633 19.03 35.36 -34.62
C ALA A 633 19.18 36.23 -35.88
N PHE A 634 18.32 36.06 -36.89
CA PHE A 634 18.42 36.77 -38.17
C PHE A 634 17.35 37.85 -38.36
N GLU A 635 17.75 38.97 -38.97
CA GLU A 635 16.84 40.09 -39.32
C GLU A 635 17.07 40.65 -40.73
N PRO A 636 16.02 41.16 -41.41
CA PRO A 636 16.15 41.85 -42.70
C PRO A 636 16.91 43.17 -42.56
N ARG A 637 17.78 43.47 -43.53
CA ARG A 637 18.62 44.68 -43.54
C ARG A 637 17.77 45.96 -43.67
N GLY A 638 17.89 46.90 -42.72
CA GLY A 638 17.25 48.23 -42.75
C GLY A 638 18.18 49.37 -42.30
N SER A 639 17.80 50.63 -42.60
CA SER A 639 18.56 51.84 -42.23
C SER A 639 18.45 52.14 -40.73
N VAL A 640 19.56 52.56 -40.12
CA VAL A 640 19.68 52.84 -38.69
C VAL A 640 19.49 54.34 -38.47
N THR A 641 18.56 54.73 -37.60
CA THR A 641 18.59 56.04 -36.94
C THR A 641 19.04 55.81 -35.50
N VAL A 642 20.21 56.37 -35.17
CA VAL A 642 20.78 56.35 -33.82
C VAL A 642 20.18 57.54 -33.06
N ALA A 643 19.47 57.28 -31.97
CA ALA A 643 19.25 58.27 -30.94
C ALA A 643 19.71 57.66 -29.62
N LYS A 644 20.94 58.02 -29.21
CA LYS A 644 21.46 57.73 -27.88
C LYS A 644 20.74 58.67 -26.92
N ALA A 645 19.75 58.17 -26.17
CA ALA A 645 19.20 58.94 -25.06
C ALA A 645 20.30 59.15 -24.01
N PRO A 646 20.30 60.27 -23.27
CA PRO A 646 21.26 60.46 -22.19
C PRO A 646 21.04 59.36 -21.16
N VAL A 647 22.11 58.65 -20.81
CA VAL A 647 22.10 57.74 -19.66
C VAL A 647 21.92 58.62 -18.44
N GLU A 648 20.72 58.60 -17.85
CA GLU A 648 20.50 59.12 -16.50
C GLU A 648 21.46 58.36 -15.58
N ALA A 649 22.28 59.09 -14.83
CA ALA A 649 23.28 58.53 -13.95
C ALA A 649 22.66 57.47 -13.03
N ASP A 650 23.21 56.26 -13.07
CA ASP A 650 22.80 55.10 -12.29
C ASP A 650 22.64 55.51 -10.81
N ALA A 651 21.39 55.53 -10.32
CA ALA A 651 21.03 55.99 -8.98
C ALA A 651 21.50 55.04 -7.84
N ARG A 652 22.61 54.33 -8.06
CA ARG A 652 23.15 53.27 -7.18
C ARG A 652 24.55 53.55 -6.66
N MET A 653 25.25 54.55 -7.18
CA MET A 653 26.60 54.92 -6.75
C MET A 653 26.59 56.25 -6.00
N ILE A 654 27.01 56.26 -4.74
CA ILE A 654 27.17 57.49 -3.95
C ILE A 654 28.66 57.79 -3.84
N ASP A 655 29.04 59.03 -4.12
CA ASP A 655 30.40 59.52 -3.98
C ASP A 655 30.71 59.75 -2.49
N VAL A 656 31.58 58.93 -1.89
CA VAL A 656 32.03 59.12 -0.51
C VAL A 656 33.41 59.78 -0.51
N LYS A 657 33.50 60.99 0.07
CA LYS A 657 34.78 61.67 0.33
C LYS A 657 35.45 61.06 1.55
N MET A 658 36.60 60.44 1.36
CA MET A 658 37.48 60.02 2.45
C MET A 658 38.14 61.27 3.08
N PRO A 659 38.60 61.21 4.36
CA PRO A 659 39.30 62.33 5.02
C PRO A 659 40.56 62.82 4.29
N SER A 660 41.13 62.00 3.39
CA SER A 660 42.28 62.32 2.54
C SER A 660 41.93 63.07 1.25
N GLY A 661 40.67 63.42 1.02
CA GLY A 661 40.21 64.19 -0.15
C GLY A 661 39.97 63.37 -1.43
N ARG A 662 40.25 62.05 -1.42
CA ARG A 662 39.89 61.14 -2.53
C ARG A 662 38.41 60.76 -2.47
N VAL A 663 37.77 60.77 -3.65
CA VAL A 663 36.38 60.33 -3.85
C VAL A 663 36.41 58.90 -4.38
N ALA A 664 35.80 57.96 -3.66
CA ALA A 664 35.64 56.57 -4.09
C ALA A 664 34.15 56.26 -4.28
N LYS A 665 33.80 55.64 -5.42
CA LYS A 665 32.43 55.24 -5.73
C LYS A 665 32.13 53.86 -5.14
N THR A 666 31.11 53.73 -4.31
CA THR A 666 30.71 52.44 -3.71
C THR A 666 29.18 52.27 -3.69
N GLU A 667 28.71 51.02 -3.80
CA GLU A 667 27.30 50.66 -3.58
C GLU A 667 26.99 50.57 -2.07
N SER A 668 25.89 51.19 -1.64
CA SER A 668 25.46 51.19 -0.24
C SER A 668 25.11 49.77 0.26
N ALA A 669 25.67 49.35 1.40
CA ALA A 669 25.47 48.04 2.01
C ALA A 669 24.00 47.63 2.27
N ALA A 670 23.07 48.60 2.33
CA ALA A 670 21.64 48.34 2.50
C ALA A 670 20.96 47.69 1.28
N SER A 671 21.59 47.68 0.10
CA SER A 671 21.03 47.06 -1.12
C SER A 671 21.16 45.54 -1.16
N ARG A 672 21.94 44.92 -0.26
CA ARG A 672 22.20 43.46 -0.26
C ARG A 672 21.14 42.63 0.46
N TRP A 673 20.31 43.23 1.31
CA TRP A 673 19.46 42.48 2.26
C TRP A 673 17.95 42.74 2.13
N ILE A 674 17.51 43.71 1.32
CA ILE A 674 16.08 44.02 1.17
C ILE A 674 15.57 43.45 -0.16
N ALA A 675 14.83 42.34 -0.07
CA ALA A 675 14.08 41.77 -1.19
C ALA A 675 12.99 42.74 -1.66
N ARG A 676 13.29 43.62 -2.63
CA ARG A 676 12.26 44.29 -3.43
C ARG A 676 12.02 43.51 -4.71
N SER A 677 10.77 43.14 -4.94
CA SER A 677 10.28 42.75 -6.26
C SER A 677 10.53 43.90 -7.24
N PHE A 678 11.56 43.81 -8.07
CA PHE A 678 11.77 44.75 -9.17
C PHE A 678 10.47 44.89 -9.97
N LYS A 679 10.06 46.13 -10.27
CA LYS A 679 8.93 46.36 -11.17
C LYS A 679 9.29 45.75 -12.52
N TRP A 680 8.31 45.18 -13.23
CA TRP A 680 8.55 44.43 -14.49
C TRP A 680 9.39 45.20 -15.52
N GLY A 681 9.27 46.53 -15.58
CA GLY A 681 10.04 47.39 -16.48
C GLY A 681 11.53 47.57 -16.13
N GLU A 682 11.94 47.24 -14.91
CA GLU A 682 13.32 47.41 -14.39
C GLU A 682 14.12 46.10 -14.36
N LYS A 683 13.44 44.95 -14.56
CA LYS A 683 14.08 43.63 -14.65
C LYS A 683 14.86 43.50 -15.96
N THR A 684 16.07 42.94 -15.91
CA THR A 684 16.83 42.54 -17.11
C THR A 684 16.10 41.42 -17.87
N ALA A 685 16.44 41.17 -19.13
CA ALA A 685 15.88 40.05 -19.89
C ALA A 685 16.00 38.70 -19.15
N GLU A 686 17.12 38.45 -18.48
CA GLU A 686 17.39 37.22 -17.71
C GLU A 686 16.49 37.10 -16.47
N GLN A 687 16.23 38.21 -15.76
CA GLN A 687 15.32 38.20 -14.61
C GLN A 687 13.85 38.06 -15.04
N LYS A 688 13.49 38.60 -16.20
CA LYS A 688 12.15 38.42 -16.79
C LYS A 688 11.94 36.97 -17.18
N THR A 689 12.90 36.33 -17.85
CA THR A 689 12.79 34.91 -18.18
C THR A 689 12.78 34.00 -16.97
N ALA A 690 13.62 34.26 -15.95
CA ALA A 690 13.54 33.51 -14.70
C ALA A 690 12.15 33.62 -14.02
N THR A 691 11.48 34.77 -14.15
CA THR A 691 10.10 34.94 -13.66
C THR A 691 9.11 34.11 -14.48
N VAL A 692 9.25 34.07 -15.80
CA VAL A 692 8.41 33.25 -16.69
C VAL A 692 8.63 31.76 -16.43
N VAL A 693 9.87 31.31 -16.28
CA VAL A 693 10.23 29.92 -15.94
C VAL A 693 9.57 29.53 -14.61
N ARG A 694 9.66 30.37 -13.57
CA ARG A 694 8.98 30.10 -12.29
C ARG A 694 7.46 29.98 -12.44
N TRP A 695 6.85 30.78 -13.29
CA TRP A 695 5.41 30.70 -13.54
C TRP A 695 5.04 29.40 -14.29
N LEU A 696 5.80 29.03 -15.33
CA LEU A 696 5.61 27.76 -16.05
C LEU A 696 5.80 26.55 -15.13
N VAL A 697 6.83 26.55 -14.29
CA VAL A 697 7.05 25.51 -13.27
C VAL A 697 5.90 25.50 -12.27
N GLY A 698 5.39 26.66 -11.85
CA GLY A 698 4.22 26.75 -10.98
C GLY A 698 2.94 26.17 -11.61
N VAL A 699 2.70 26.45 -12.90
CA VAL A 699 1.59 25.86 -13.67
C VAL A 699 1.75 24.34 -13.77
N PHE A 700 2.96 23.85 -14.05
CA PHE A 700 3.26 22.42 -14.09
C PHE A 700 2.99 21.75 -12.73
N VAL A 701 3.48 22.34 -11.64
CA VAL A 701 3.28 21.84 -10.28
C VAL A 701 1.79 21.79 -9.91
N ILE A 702 1.00 22.79 -10.33
CA ILE A 702 -0.47 22.79 -10.13
C ILE A 702 -1.14 21.74 -11.01
N ALA A 703 -0.69 21.55 -12.25
CA ALA A 703 -1.23 20.52 -13.15
C ALA A 703 -0.98 19.11 -12.58
N VAL A 704 0.23 18.84 -12.09
CA VAL A 704 0.57 17.58 -11.40
C VAL A 704 -0.26 17.41 -10.13
N PHE A 705 -0.43 18.48 -9.33
CA PHE A 705 -1.31 18.42 -8.15
C PHE A 705 -2.76 18.07 -8.53
N ALA A 706 -3.31 18.71 -9.56
CA ALA A 706 -4.66 18.41 -10.04
C ALA A 706 -4.77 16.96 -10.55
N ALA A 707 -3.78 16.48 -11.29
CA ALA A 707 -3.69 15.08 -11.73
C ALA A 707 -3.72 14.12 -10.53
N VAL A 708 -2.94 14.37 -9.48
CA VAL A 708 -2.89 13.50 -8.30
C VAL A 708 -4.19 13.56 -7.48
N VAL A 709 -4.77 14.76 -7.29
CA VAL A 709 -5.99 14.94 -6.48
C VAL A 709 -7.23 14.38 -7.18
N PHE A 710 -7.35 14.60 -8.48
CA PHE A 710 -8.47 14.12 -9.29
C PHE A 710 -8.14 12.82 -10.02
N ARG A 711 -7.26 11.98 -9.42
CA ARG A 711 -6.73 10.79 -10.09
C ARG A 711 -7.83 9.86 -10.61
N GLU A 712 -8.90 9.65 -9.86
CA GLU A 712 -10.00 8.74 -10.26
C GLU A 712 -10.92 9.33 -11.33
N SER A 713 -10.95 10.67 -11.47
CA SER A 713 -11.76 11.35 -12.50
C SER A 713 -10.97 11.61 -13.78
N ILE A 714 -9.65 11.73 -13.68
CA ILE A 714 -8.74 12.00 -14.80
C ILE A 714 -8.17 10.69 -15.35
N PHE A 715 -7.96 9.69 -14.50
CA PHE A 715 -7.34 8.41 -14.83
C PHE A 715 -8.29 7.25 -14.53
N GLY A 716 -8.39 6.29 -15.46
CA GLY A 716 -9.07 5.01 -15.25
C GLY A 716 -8.31 4.11 -14.27
N GLN A 717 -8.94 3.02 -13.80
CA GLN A 717 -8.37 2.13 -12.78
C GLN A 717 -7.02 1.49 -13.22
N GLY A 718 -6.81 1.24 -14.52
CA GLY A 718 -5.56 0.71 -15.10
C GLY A 718 -4.50 1.73 -15.52
N SER A 719 -4.61 3.01 -15.14
CA SER A 719 -3.62 4.01 -15.57
C SER A 719 -2.23 3.81 -14.92
N ILE A 720 -1.17 4.08 -15.68
CA ILE A 720 0.21 4.17 -15.16
C ILE A 720 0.31 5.08 -13.92
N PHE A 721 -0.45 6.18 -13.89
CA PHE A 721 -0.43 7.09 -12.74
C PHE A 721 -1.14 6.51 -11.52
N SER A 722 -2.20 5.70 -11.69
CA SER A 722 -2.83 4.99 -10.57
C SER A 722 -1.89 3.91 -10.04
N TYR A 723 -1.19 3.19 -10.91
CA TYR A 723 -0.15 2.21 -10.52
C TYR A 723 0.96 2.86 -9.68
N ILE A 724 1.56 3.97 -10.15
CA ILE A 724 2.63 4.66 -9.43
C ILE A 724 2.15 5.23 -8.09
N LEU A 725 0.94 5.81 -8.05
CA LEU A 725 0.35 6.36 -6.82
C LEU A 725 -0.15 5.26 -5.86
N GLY A 726 -0.43 4.07 -6.37
CA GLY A 726 -0.80 2.90 -5.58
C GLY A 726 0.37 2.37 -4.75
N GLY A 727 1.59 2.52 -5.26
CA GLY A 727 2.80 2.10 -4.55
C GLY A 727 3.08 0.60 -4.62
N ASN A 728 2.46 -0.11 -5.57
CA ASN A 728 2.63 -1.55 -5.82
C ASN A 728 3.85 -1.87 -6.71
N TRP A 729 4.90 -1.06 -6.63
CA TRP A 729 6.14 -1.19 -7.40
C TRP A 729 7.33 -1.29 -6.46
N GLU A 730 8.44 -1.90 -6.90
CA GLU A 730 9.58 -2.17 -6.02
C GLU A 730 10.25 -0.87 -5.54
N ARG A 731 10.44 -0.73 -4.23
CA ARG A 731 11.11 0.47 -3.69
C ARG A 731 12.61 0.39 -3.96
N GLY A 732 13.11 1.35 -4.73
CA GLY A 732 14.51 1.37 -5.15
C GLY A 732 14.84 2.59 -5.99
N VAL A 733 16.05 2.63 -6.55
CA VAL A 733 16.44 3.67 -7.52
C VAL A 733 15.88 3.31 -8.89
N ASN A 734 14.56 3.45 -9.06
CA ASN A 734 13.88 3.20 -10.32
C ASN A 734 13.05 4.41 -10.79
N VAL A 735 12.53 4.29 -12.01
CA VAL A 735 11.80 5.37 -12.69
C VAL A 735 10.47 5.68 -11.97
N PHE A 736 9.82 4.66 -11.39
CA PHE A 736 8.59 4.80 -10.60
C PHE A 736 8.83 5.58 -9.31
N ALA A 737 9.88 5.25 -8.54
CA ALA A 737 10.27 5.98 -7.34
C ALA A 737 10.53 7.44 -7.63
N LEU A 738 11.27 7.74 -8.70
CA LEU A 738 11.55 9.12 -9.10
C LEU A 738 10.24 9.86 -9.45
N THR A 739 9.34 9.22 -10.19
CA THR A 739 8.05 9.84 -10.57
C THR A 739 7.18 10.10 -9.35
N ALA A 740 7.05 9.12 -8.46
CA ALA A 740 6.31 9.23 -7.20
C ALA A 740 6.89 10.34 -6.31
N CYS A 741 8.23 10.46 -6.22
CA CYS A 741 8.90 11.56 -5.54
C CYS A 741 8.55 12.92 -6.16
N ILE A 742 8.60 13.05 -7.50
CA ILE A 742 8.26 14.29 -8.21
C ILE A 742 6.80 14.68 -7.94
N MET A 743 5.87 13.74 -8.04
CA MET A 743 4.44 13.96 -7.77
C MET A 743 4.20 14.39 -6.33
N PHE A 744 4.78 13.67 -5.36
CA PHE A 744 4.66 14.01 -3.95
C PHE A 744 5.23 15.40 -3.65
N VAL A 745 6.40 15.74 -4.21
CA VAL A 745 7.01 17.07 -4.06
C VAL A 745 6.10 18.15 -4.67
N CYS A 746 5.50 17.92 -5.83
CA CYS A 746 4.55 18.87 -6.42
C CYS A 746 3.34 19.10 -5.51
N VAL A 747 2.77 18.03 -4.95
CA VAL A 747 1.64 18.10 -4.00
C VAL A 747 2.06 18.84 -2.72
N ALA A 748 3.19 18.49 -2.13
CA ALA A 748 3.69 19.14 -0.92
C ALA A 748 3.96 20.64 -1.15
N LEU A 749 4.56 21.01 -2.29
CA LEU A 749 4.83 22.41 -2.64
C LEU A 749 3.53 23.21 -2.86
N THR A 750 2.51 22.63 -3.51
CA THR A 750 1.21 23.30 -3.69
C THR A 750 0.50 23.49 -2.35
N VAL A 751 0.44 22.46 -1.51
CA VAL A 751 -0.14 22.55 -0.16
C VAL A 751 0.58 23.60 0.68
N VAL A 752 1.91 23.61 0.70
CA VAL A 752 2.69 24.63 1.42
C VAL A 752 2.42 26.03 0.87
N ALA A 753 2.31 26.19 -0.45
CA ALA A 753 2.00 27.48 -1.05
C ALA A 753 0.59 27.98 -0.65
N LEU A 754 -0.40 27.08 -0.62
CA LEU A 754 -1.77 27.39 -0.17
C LEU A 754 -1.79 27.78 1.31
N VAL A 755 -1.13 26.99 2.16
CA VAL A 755 -1.01 27.27 3.60
C VAL A 755 -0.29 28.60 3.85
N GLN A 756 0.82 28.87 3.16
CA GLN A 756 1.52 30.16 3.27
C GLN A 756 0.64 31.33 2.82
N LYS A 757 -0.15 31.16 1.75
CA LYS A 757 -1.09 32.19 1.30
C LYS A 757 -2.17 32.45 2.35
N LEU A 758 -2.72 31.40 2.95
CA LEU A 758 -3.70 31.51 4.04
C LEU A 758 -3.10 32.20 5.28
N LEU A 759 -1.88 31.81 5.69
CA LEU A 759 -1.18 32.43 6.81
C LEU A 759 -0.87 33.91 6.56
N ASN A 760 -0.51 34.28 5.33
CA ASN A 760 -0.29 35.67 4.95
C ASN A 760 -1.59 36.49 4.96
N LEU A 761 -2.73 35.89 4.59
CA LEU A 761 -4.05 36.53 4.70
C LEU A 761 -4.49 36.72 6.15
N LEU A 762 -4.17 35.76 7.03
CA LEU A 762 -4.42 35.89 8.47
C LEU A 762 -3.49 36.94 9.10
N ALA A 763 -2.23 36.98 8.69
CA ALA A 763 -1.24 37.95 9.15
C ALA A 763 -1.68 39.41 8.94
N THR A 764 -2.33 39.69 7.80
CA THR A 764 -2.85 41.04 7.51
C THR A 764 -4.03 41.44 8.39
N VAL A 765 -4.73 40.48 9.01
CA VAL A 765 -5.87 40.71 9.91
C VAL A 765 -5.44 40.82 11.37
N LEU A 766 -4.42 40.08 11.82
CA LEU A 766 -3.98 40.02 13.23
C LEU A 766 -3.00 41.12 13.69
N GLY A 767 -2.68 42.11 12.85
CA GLY A 767 -1.78 43.22 13.18
C GLY A 767 -0.30 42.81 13.32
N ALA A 768 0.57 43.73 13.77
CA ALA A 768 2.03 43.57 13.71
C ALA A 768 2.60 42.36 14.51
N ARG A 769 1.96 42.00 15.64
CA ARG A 769 2.35 40.80 16.41
C ARG A 769 1.91 39.51 15.71
N GLY A 770 0.72 39.50 15.13
CA GLY A 770 0.21 38.38 14.33
C GLY A 770 1.06 38.10 13.10
N GLU A 771 1.52 39.15 12.41
CA GLU A 771 2.40 38.99 11.24
C GLU A 771 3.71 38.25 11.57
N THR A 772 4.31 38.58 12.72
CA THR A 772 5.55 37.92 13.16
C THR A 772 5.30 36.45 13.48
N VAL A 773 4.19 36.14 14.16
CA VAL A 773 3.78 34.76 14.48
C VAL A 773 3.49 33.96 13.21
N CYS A 774 2.70 34.50 12.29
CA CYS A 774 2.39 33.86 11.00
C CYS A 774 3.64 33.62 10.15
N ARG A 775 4.63 34.53 10.18
CA ARG A 775 5.91 34.35 9.48
C ARG A 775 6.77 33.25 10.11
N LEU A 776 6.82 33.16 11.44
CA LEU A 776 7.52 32.09 12.15
C LEU A 776 6.86 30.74 11.88
N LEU A 777 5.54 30.67 11.98
CA LEU A 777 4.76 29.46 11.72
C LEU A 777 4.85 29.02 10.25
N GLY A 778 4.81 29.97 9.30
CA GLY A 778 5.05 29.69 7.89
C GLY A 778 6.46 29.16 7.61
N SER A 779 7.47 29.66 8.31
CA SER A 779 8.84 29.14 8.22
C SER A 779 8.92 27.73 8.79
N PHE A 780 8.30 27.48 9.95
CA PHE A 780 8.24 26.16 10.57
C PHE A 780 7.59 25.13 9.63
N ILE A 781 6.39 25.40 9.10
CA ILE A 781 5.69 24.51 8.17
C ILE A 781 6.54 24.24 6.93
N LYS A 782 7.22 25.26 6.38
CA LYS A 782 8.11 25.10 5.23
C LYS A 782 9.24 24.11 5.54
N TYR A 783 9.96 24.29 6.65
CA TYR A 783 11.07 23.40 7.01
C TYR A 783 10.59 21.99 7.37
N ALA A 784 9.49 21.87 8.12
CA ALA A 784 8.88 20.59 8.44
C ALA A 784 8.48 19.82 7.18
N THR A 785 7.88 20.51 6.20
CA THR A 785 7.52 19.88 4.92
C THR A 785 8.74 19.49 4.11
N ILE A 786 9.82 20.28 4.10
CA ILE A 786 11.08 19.92 3.42
C ILE A 786 11.69 18.65 4.03
N ILE A 787 11.72 18.55 5.36
CA ILE A 787 12.22 17.35 6.06
C ILE A 787 11.32 16.15 5.77
N GLY A 788 9.99 16.31 5.83
CA GLY A 788 9.03 15.26 5.50
C GLY A 788 9.13 14.79 4.05
N MET A 789 9.33 15.71 3.09
CA MET A 789 9.60 15.39 1.68
C MET A 789 10.88 14.60 1.53
N ALA A 790 11.98 15.04 2.14
CA ALA A 790 13.23 14.29 2.09
C ALA A 790 13.04 12.88 2.66
N TYR A 791 12.43 12.76 3.83
CA TYR A 791 12.15 11.46 4.47
C TYR A 791 11.33 10.53 3.57
N TYR A 792 10.21 11.02 3.01
CA TYR A 792 9.35 10.22 2.13
C TYR A 792 10.07 9.82 0.83
N CYS A 793 10.83 10.73 0.22
CA CYS A 793 11.62 10.39 -0.97
C CYS A 793 12.69 9.32 -0.68
N LEU A 794 13.37 9.38 0.47
CA LEU A 794 14.32 8.34 0.86
C LEU A 794 13.64 6.98 1.03
N MET A 795 12.43 6.94 1.61
CA MET A 795 11.62 5.72 1.74
C MET A 795 11.29 5.10 0.37
N LEU A 796 10.84 5.92 -0.58
CA LEU A 796 10.50 5.46 -1.93
C LEU A 796 11.70 4.93 -2.71
N VAL A 797 12.89 5.50 -2.46
CA VAL A 797 14.16 5.08 -3.09
C VAL A 797 14.75 3.82 -2.41
N GLY A 798 14.05 3.23 -1.42
CA GLY A 798 14.46 1.99 -0.77
C GLY A 798 15.42 2.15 0.41
N VAL A 799 15.61 3.37 0.93
CA VAL A 799 16.39 3.58 2.15
C VAL A 799 15.57 3.15 3.37
N ASP A 800 16.19 2.41 4.30
CA ASP A 800 15.57 2.10 5.59
C ASP A 800 15.37 3.37 6.43
N THR A 801 14.15 3.91 6.35
CA THR A 801 13.75 5.11 7.07
C THR A 801 13.45 4.86 8.55
N THR A 802 13.40 3.59 8.98
CA THR A 802 13.23 3.21 10.40
C THR A 802 14.44 3.65 11.20
N THR A 803 15.64 3.37 10.68
CA THR A 803 16.91 3.80 11.27
C THR A 803 17.04 5.33 11.31
N LEU A 804 16.62 6.02 10.24
CA LEU A 804 16.61 7.50 10.22
C LEU A 804 15.64 8.08 11.25
N LEU A 805 14.43 7.51 11.38
CA LEU A 805 13.43 7.96 12.35
C LEU A 805 13.92 7.74 13.80
N ALA A 806 14.59 6.63 14.07
CA ALA A 806 15.22 6.37 15.37
C ALA A 806 16.23 7.46 15.74
N SER A 807 17.07 7.90 14.79
CA SER A 807 18.02 8.99 15.01
C SER A 807 17.35 10.36 15.20
N ALA A 808 16.26 10.64 14.45
CA ALA A 808 15.45 11.84 14.61
C ALA A 808 14.74 11.90 15.97
N GLY A 809 14.46 10.74 16.58
CA GLY A 809 13.94 10.63 17.95
C GLY A 809 14.86 11.29 18.99
N ILE A 810 16.18 11.09 18.88
CA ILE A 810 17.17 11.70 19.79
C ILE A 810 17.15 13.23 19.67
N LEU A 811 17.11 13.76 18.43
CA LEU A 811 17.01 15.19 18.19
C LEU A 811 15.70 15.78 18.75
N SER A 812 14.60 15.04 18.62
CA SER A 812 13.28 15.43 19.16
C SER A 812 13.27 15.53 20.67
N ILE A 813 13.99 14.64 21.36
CA ILE A 813 14.19 14.69 22.82
C ILE A 813 14.95 15.97 23.21
N ALA A 814 16.02 16.33 22.50
CA ALA A 814 16.78 17.56 22.77
C ALA A 814 15.91 18.83 22.60
N ILE A 815 15.11 18.90 21.55
CA ILE A 815 14.16 20.01 21.32
C ILE A 815 13.11 20.07 22.44
N SER A 816 12.60 18.91 22.87
CA SER A 816 11.61 18.82 23.95
C SER A 816 12.16 19.31 25.29
N PHE A 817 13.41 18.98 25.62
CA PHE A 817 14.07 19.51 26.80
C PHE A 817 14.29 21.02 26.73
N GLY A 818 14.63 21.56 25.55
CA GLY A 818 14.76 23.00 25.34
C GLY A 818 13.43 23.77 25.46
N ALA A 819 12.31 23.14 25.08
CA ALA A 819 10.97 23.73 25.17
C ALA A 819 10.27 23.50 26.53
N LYS A 820 10.85 22.69 27.42
CA LYS A 820 10.22 22.27 28.69
C LYS A 820 9.70 23.44 29.52
N GLU A 821 10.50 24.49 29.72
CA GLU A 821 10.11 25.66 30.51
C GLU A 821 8.94 26.43 29.86
N LEU A 822 8.95 26.55 28.53
CA LEU A 822 7.87 27.22 27.81
C LEU A 822 6.54 26.48 27.98
N VAL A 823 6.56 25.15 27.87
CA VAL A 823 5.37 24.32 28.06
C VAL A 823 4.86 24.42 29.50
N SER A 824 5.77 24.37 30.48
CA SER A 824 5.44 24.56 31.90
C SER A 824 4.77 25.91 32.16
N ASP A 825 5.30 26.99 31.57
CA ASP A 825 4.71 28.34 31.68
C ASP A 825 3.29 28.40 31.10
N ILE A 826 3.05 27.78 29.93
CA ILE A 826 1.74 27.79 29.28
C ILE A 826 0.71 27.01 30.11
N LEU A 827 1.06 25.81 30.56
CA LEU A 827 0.17 24.99 31.39
C LEU A 827 -0.13 25.67 32.73
N SER A 828 0.88 26.24 33.38
CA SER A 828 0.70 26.98 34.64
C SER A 828 -0.22 28.19 34.43
N GLY A 829 -0.06 28.92 33.33
CA GLY A 829 -0.95 30.02 32.97
C GLY A 829 -2.40 29.58 32.76
N LEU A 830 -2.58 28.45 32.08
CA LEU A 830 -3.89 27.85 31.84
C LEU A 830 -4.57 27.42 33.16
N PHE A 831 -3.82 26.82 34.08
CA PHE A 831 -4.33 26.46 35.42
C PHE A 831 -4.70 27.69 36.25
N ILE A 832 -3.88 28.75 36.25
CA ILE A 832 -4.22 30.02 36.93
C ILE A 832 -5.56 30.56 36.44
N ILE A 833 -5.81 30.52 35.12
CA ILE A 833 -7.05 31.00 34.51
C ILE A 833 -8.25 30.09 34.86
N PHE A 834 -8.08 28.77 34.78
CA PHE A 834 -9.17 27.81 35.00
C PHE A 834 -9.54 27.63 36.47
N GLU A 835 -8.56 27.50 37.36
CA GLU A 835 -8.78 27.35 38.79
C GLU A 835 -9.18 28.69 39.42
N GLY A 836 -8.72 29.80 38.83
CA GLY A 836 -9.14 31.14 39.23
C GLY A 836 -8.68 31.51 40.65
N GLU A 837 -7.52 31.00 41.08
CA GLU A 837 -6.94 31.28 42.41
C GLU A 837 -6.72 32.78 42.66
N PHE A 838 -6.43 33.54 41.61
CA PHE A 838 -6.47 34.99 41.58
C PHE A 838 -6.83 35.48 40.17
N ARG A 839 -7.36 36.70 40.08
CA ARG A 839 -7.83 37.31 38.84
C ARG A 839 -7.15 38.65 38.58
N VAL A 840 -7.27 39.14 37.35
CA VAL A 840 -6.89 40.51 37.01
C VAL A 840 -7.67 41.48 37.91
N GLY A 841 -6.95 42.34 38.62
CA GLY A 841 -7.50 43.25 39.63
C GLY A 841 -7.28 42.82 41.08
N ASP A 842 -6.93 41.55 41.34
CA ASP A 842 -6.66 41.10 42.71
C ASP A 842 -5.29 41.61 43.19
N ILE A 843 -5.19 41.97 44.47
CA ILE A 843 -3.92 42.23 45.15
C ILE A 843 -3.37 40.89 45.65
N ILE A 844 -2.21 40.51 45.11
CA ILE A 844 -1.54 39.26 45.45
C ILE A 844 -0.15 39.53 45.99
N LYS A 845 0.35 38.59 46.80
CA LYS A 845 1.75 38.50 47.19
C LYS A 845 2.36 37.22 46.63
N VAL A 846 3.41 37.35 45.83
CA VAL A 846 4.17 36.24 45.24
C VAL A 846 5.63 36.42 45.64
N GLY A 847 6.13 35.54 46.51
CA GLY A 847 7.42 35.74 47.18
C GLY A 847 7.45 37.04 47.99
N ASP A 848 8.41 37.90 47.72
CA ASP A 848 8.54 39.21 48.39
C ASP A 848 7.77 40.35 47.69
N TRP A 849 7.19 40.07 46.52
CA TRP A 849 6.47 41.07 45.73
C TRP A 849 4.99 41.10 46.08
N ARG A 850 4.47 42.27 46.50
CA ARG A 850 3.05 42.53 46.72
C ARG A 850 2.56 43.58 45.71
N GLY A 851 1.49 43.28 45.00
CA GLY A 851 0.92 44.20 44.02
C GLY A 851 -0.38 43.70 43.39
N THR A 852 -0.97 44.54 42.54
CA THR A 852 -2.21 44.25 41.84
C THR A 852 -1.93 43.54 40.52
N VAL A 853 -2.68 42.48 40.21
CA VAL A 853 -2.55 41.76 38.93
C VAL A 853 -3.11 42.60 37.79
N VAL A 854 -2.27 42.94 36.81
CA VAL A 854 -2.64 43.80 35.66
C VAL A 854 -3.03 42.96 34.45
N GLU A 855 -2.29 41.89 34.18
CA GLU A 855 -2.49 41.06 32.99
C GLU A 855 -2.05 39.62 33.30
N ILE A 856 -2.90 38.65 32.98
CA ILE A 856 -2.53 37.23 32.96
C ILE A 856 -2.38 36.84 31.49
N GLY A 857 -1.14 36.76 31.03
CA GLY A 857 -0.82 36.31 29.68
C GLY A 857 -0.66 34.78 29.62
N VAL A 858 -0.55 34.26 28.40
CA VAL A 858 -0.39 32.80 28.17
C VAL A 858 0.87 32.24 28.85
N ARG A 859 1.97 33.01 28.88
CA ARG A 859 3.25 32.58 29.45
C ARG A 859 3.62 33.30 30.75
N THR A 860 3.18 34.55 30.91
CA THR A 860 3.62 35.42 31.99
C THR A 860 2.44 36.18 32.62
N THR A 861 2.55 36.44 33.91
CA THR A 861 1.63 37.29 34.67
C THR A 861 2.33 38.58 35.06
N LYS A 862 1.63 39.70 34.94
CA LYS A 862 2.14 41.03 35.28
C LYS A 862 1.48 41.54 36.55
N VAL A 863 2.31 41.93 37.52
CA VAL A 863 1.89 42.47 38.81
C VAL A 863 2.45 43.87 38.97
N GLU A 864 1.60 44.82 39.35
CA GLU A 864 1.96 46.23 39.59
C GLU A 864 2.03 46.53 41.09
N ASP A 865 3.15 47.04 41.57
CA ASP A 865 3.30 47.42 42.98
C ASP A 865 2.67 48.79 43.29
N GLY A 866 2.61 49.15 44.58
CA GLY A 866 2.13 50.47 45.01
C GLY A 866 2.97 51.67 44.55
N SER A 867 4.11 51.43 43.88
CA SER A 867 4.98 52.44 43.28
C SER A 867 4.85 52.50 41.75
N GLN A 868 3.85 51.83 41.16
CA GLN A 868 3.60 51.74 39.71
C GLN A 868 4.68 50.99 38.92
N ASN A 869 5.48 50.13 39.56
CA ASN A 869 6.42 49.25 38.87
C ASN A 869 5.71 47.97 38.42
N ILE A 870 5.91 47.56 37.16
CA ILE A 870 5.37 46.30 36.62
C ILE A 870 6.42 45.19 36.70
N LYS A 871 6.16 44.17 37.52
CA LYS A 871 6.91 42.92 37.53
C LYS A 871 6.28 41.92 36.59
N VAL A 872 7.06 41.42 35.64
CA VAL A 872 6.69 40.30 34.77
C VAL A 872 7.23 39.01 35.37
N ILE A 873 6.35 38.07 35.68
CA ILE A 873 6.68 36.78 36.28
C ILE A 873 6.28 35.68 35.30
N ARG A 874 7.13 34.67 35.11
CA ARG A 874 6.74 33.46 34.35
C ARG A 874 5.69 32.70 35.13
N ASN A 875 4.66 32.21 34.44
CA ASN A 875 3.56 31.54 35.13
C ASN A 875 4.02 30.31 35.92
N SER A 876 5.03 29.56 35.44
CA SER A 876 5.55 28.41 36.18
C SER A 876 6.40 28.76 37.41
N ASP A 877 6.86 30.02 37.52
CA ASP A 877 7.58 30.51 38.71
C ASP A 877 6.61 30.99 39.81
N ILE A 878 5.30 31.10 39.53
CA ILE A 878 4.30 31.55 40.50
C ILE A 878 3.96 30.40 41.43
N SER A 879 4.65 30.35 42.56
CA SER A 879 4.40 29.40 43.65
C SER A 879 4.10 30.13 44.95
N ASN A 880 3.30 29.52 45.82
CA ASN A 880 2.92 30.07 47.14
C ASN A 880 2.29 31.48 47.06
N VAL A 881 1.35 31.67 46.12
CA VAL A 881 0.63 32.95 45.99
C VAL A 881 -0.32 33.16 47.17
N ILE A 882 -0.27 34.34 47.77
CA ILE A 882 -1.23 34.77 48.78
C ILE A 882 -2.16 35.78 48.12
N ASN A 883 -3.42 35.39 47.89
CA ASN A 883 -4.45 36.33 47.44
C ASN A 883 -5.00 37.10 48.64
N MET A 884 -4.78 38.42 48.65
CA MET A 884 -5.18 39.29 49.76
C MET A 884 -6.56 39.94 49.56
N THR A 885 -7.19 39.74 48.39
CA THR A 885 -8.45 40.41 48.00
C THR A 885 -9.66 39.46 48.03
N LYS A 886 -9.42 38.15 48.06
CA LYS A 886 -10.48 37.11 48.06
C LYS A 886 -11.38 37.21 49.31
N GLU A 887 -10.82 37.59 50.44
CA GLU A 887 -11.55 37.89 51.67
C GLU A 887 -11.25 39.32 52.15
N THR A 888 -12.09 39.83 53.05
CA THR A 888 -11.85 41.10 53.73
C THR A 888 -10.59 41.03 54.60
N SER A 889 -9.85 42.13 54.67
CA SER A 889 -8.64 42.23 55.46
C SER A 889 -8.86 42.97 56.77
N TYR A 890 -7.96 42.77 57.73
CA TYR A 890 -8.01 43.44 59.02
C TYR A 890 -6.95 44.53 59.10
N ALA A 891 -7.37 45.75 59.45
CA ALA A 891 -6.48 46.83 59.87
C ALA A 891 -6.43 46.85 61.40
N SER A 892 -5.24 46.93 61.96
CA SER A 892 -5.03 46.99 63.41
C SER A 892 -4.33 48.28 63.83
N CYS A 893 -4.73 48.78 64.99
CA CYS A 893 -4.13 49.92 65.66
C CYS A 893 -3.73 49.47 67.07
N ASP A 894 -2.44 49.58 67.36
CA ASP A 894 -1.86 49.25 68.66
C ASP A 894 -1.45 50.54 69.36
N VAL A 895 -1.97 50.75 70.56
CA VAL A 895 -1.74 51.98 71.32
C VAL A 895 -1.36 51.63 72.75
N GLY A 896 -0.25 52.20 73.23
CA GLY A 896 0.18 52.06 74.62
C GLY A 896 -0.53 53.03 75.55
N ILE A 897 -0.99 52.54 76.69
CA ILE A 897 -1.41 53.34 77.86
C ILE A 897 -0.39 53.19 78.99
N GLU A 898 -0.31 54.17 79.87
CA GLU A 898 0.58 54.13 81.04
C GLU A 898 0.13 53.06 82.05
N TYR A 899 1.07 52.40 82.75
CA TYR A 899 0.74 51.35 83.73
C TYR A 899 -0.17 51.82 84.88
N GLY A 900 -0.13 53.11 85.20
CA GLY A 900 -0.98 53.71 86.24
C GLY A 900 -2.41 54.03 85.78
N GLU A 901 -2.70 53.98 84.47
CA GLU A 901 -4.05 54.20 83.95
C GLU A 901 -4.95 53.01 84.30
N SER A 902 -6.17 53.30 84.78
CA SER A 902 -7.17 52.24 85.01
C SER A 902 -7.66 51.70 83.68
N LEU A 903 -7.40 50.41 83.46
CA LEU A 903 -7.85 49.72 82.25
C LEU A 903 -9.38 49.77 82.13
N GLU A 904 -10.11 49.61 83.23
CA GLU A 904 -11.57 49.66 83.26
C GLU A 904 -12.10 51.04 82.84
N ARG A 905 -11.37 52.12 83.17
CA ARG A 905 -11.70 53.49 82.72
C ARG A 905 -11.51 53.61 81.20
N VAL A 906 -10.36 53.15 80.68
CA VAL A 906 -10.04 53.19 79.26
C VAL A 906 -11.06 52.36 78.46
N GLU A 907 -11.37 51.14 78.89
CA GLU A 907 -12.35 50.26 78.25
C GLU A 907 -13.75 50.88 78.23
N ASN A 908 -14.18 51.53 79.32
CA ASN A 908 -15.46 52.24 79.36
C ASN A 908 -15.51 53.42 78.37
N ILE A 909 -14.40 54.15 78.20
CA ILE A 909 -14.30 55.24 77.22
C ILE A 909 -14.35 54.68 75.79
N LEU A 910 -13.59 53.62 75.52
CA LEU A 910 -13.59 52.95 74.23
C LEU A 910 -14.98 52.38 73.88
N SER A 911 -15.68 51.78 74.84
CA SER A 911 -17.04 51.27 74.61
C SER A 911 -18.02 52.34 74.10
N LYS A 912 -17.80 53.61 74.48
CA LYS A 912 -18.62 54.75 74.07
C LYS A 912 -18.16 55.38 72.74
N GLU A 913 -16.86 55.40 72.48
CA GLU A 913 -16.28 56.10 71.32
C GLU A 913 -16.05 55.22 70.09
N LEU A 914 -15.76 53.92 70.25
CA LEU A 914 -15.56 53.00 69.12
C LEU A 914 -16.76 52.96 68.14
N PRO A 915 -18.04 52.96 68.58
CA PRO A 915 -19.17 53.05 67.66
C PRO A 915 -19.21 54.35 66.84
N ASN A 916 -18.63 55.44 67.34
CA ASN A 916 -18.57 56.71 66.64
C ASN A 916 -17.45 56.75 65.60
N ILE A 917 -16.37 56.00 65.79
CA ILE A 917 -15.30 55.86 64.79
C ILE A 917 -15.85 55.27 63.49
N ARG A 918 -16.70 54.23 63.59
CA ARG A 918 -17.36 53.62 62.41
C ARG A 918 -18.16 54.63 61.59
N LYS A 919 -18.79 55.62 62.24
CA LYS A 919 -19.54 56.68 61.54
C LYS A 919 -18.63 57.69 60.84
N ARG A 920 -17.40 57.88 61.32
CA ARG A 920 -16.42 58.81 60.76
C ARG A 920 -15.58 58.20 59.64
N LEU A 921 -15.35 56.90 59.68
CA LEU A 921 -14.53 56.17 58.72
C LEU A 921 -15.41 55.18 57.91
N PRO A 922 -15.92 55.59 56.73
CA PRO A 922 -16.83 54.77 55.93
C PRO A 922 -16.14 53.53 55.31
N ALA A 923 -14.81 53.47 55.28
CA ALA A 923 -14.04 52.32 54.81
C ALA A 923 -14.03 51.13 55.79
N ILE A 924 -14.59 51.29 57.00
CA ILE A 924 -14.78 50.20 57.96
C ILE A 924 -15.99 49.37 57.53
N ILE A 925 -15.75 48.12 57.12
CA ILE A 925 -16.79 47.14 56.80
C ILE A 925 -17.41 46.64 58.10
N ASP A 926 -16.57 46.23 59.06
CA ASP A 926 -16.99 45.76 60.38
C ASP A 926 -15.99 46.14 61.49
N GLY A 927 -16.44 46.16 62.74
CA GLY A 927 -15.70 46.75 63.86
C GLY A 927 -15.96 48.26 64.04
N PRO A 928 -15.12 49.01 64.79
CA PRO A 928 -13.89 48.57 65.47
C PRO A 928 -14.13 47.64 66.66
N PHE A 929 -13.29 46.60 66.77
CA PHE A 929 -13.28 45.65 67.87
C PHE A 929 -12.09 45.90 68.78
N TYR A 930 -12.35 46.06 70.08
CA TYR A 930 -11.31 46.02 71.10
C TYR A 930 -10.88 44.57 71.33
N LYS A 931 -9.58 44.28 71.20
CA LYS A 931 -9.01 42.93 71.38
C LYS A 931 -8.38 42.71 72.76
N GLY A 932 -8.45 43.68 73.66
CA GLY A 932 -7.81 43.60 74.96
C GLY A 932 -6.38 44.15 74.96
N VAL A 933 -5.69 43.90 76.06
CA VAL A 933 -4.25 44.10 76.22
C VAL A 933 -3.52 43.01 75.44
N VAL A 934 -2.72 43.40 74.45
CA VAL A 934 -1.94 42.47 73.62
C VAL A 934 -0.49 42.31 74.09
N GLU A 935 0.02 43.30 74.83
CA GLU A 935 1.39 43.30 75.32
C GLU A 935 1.51 44.16 76.58
N LEU A 936 2.26 43.67 77.58
CA LEU A 936 2.73 44.45 78.72
C LEU A 936 4.20 44.81 78.45
N GLY A 937 4.41 45.93 77.76
CA GLY A 937 5.73 46.37 77.34
C GLY A 937 6.52 47.04 78.47
N ASP A 938 7.79 47.34 78.22
CA ASP A 938 8.70 47.89 79.25
C ASP A 938 8.17 49.19 79.90
N ASN A 939 7.42 49.99 79.14
CA ASN A 939 6.95 51.32 79.56
C ASN A 939 5.45 51.54 79.35
N SER A 940 4.72 50.58 78.77
CA SER A 940 3.32 50.74 78.41
C SER A 940 2.54 49.44 78.46
N VAL A 941 1.25 49.55 78.73
CA VAL A 941 0.27 48.49 78.50
C VAL A 941 -0.31 48.71 77.10
N THR A 942 0.02 47.86 76.14
CA THR A 942 -0.42 48.01 74.74
C THR A 942 -1.79 47.36 74.55
N ILE A 943 -2.75 48.16 74.11
CA ILE A 943 -4.06 47.69 73.70
C ILE A 943 -4.18 47.64 72.19
N ARG A 944 -4.95 46.68 71.66
CA ARG A 944 -5.17 46.51 70.22
C ARG A 944 -6.63 46.73 69.84
N ILE A 945 -6.82 47.49 68.77
CA ILE A 945 -8.12 47.70 68.13
C ILE A 945 -8.02 47.24 66.70
N VAL A 946 -8.99 46.46 66.25
CA VAL A 946 -9.00 45.87 64.90
C VAL A 946 -10.30 46.21 64.19
N VAL A 947 -10.22 46.59 62.92
CA VAL A 947 -11.35 46.79 62.02
C VAL A 947 -11.22 45.88 60.81
N GLN A 948 -12.35 45.43 60.28
CA GLN A 948 -12.44 44.73 59.02
C GLN A 948 -12.64 45.76 57.89
N CYS A 949 -11.88 45.61 56.81
CA CYS A 949 -11.85 46.55 55.68
C CYS A 949 -11.48 45.83 54.37
N SER A 950 -11.53 46.56 53.26
CA SER A 950 -10.97 46.08 51.99
C SER A 950 -9.43 46.11 52.06
N GLU A 951 -8.74 45.19 51.36
CA GLU A 951 -7.27 45.20 51.34
C GLU A 951 -6.69 46.47 50.67
N SER A 952 -7.44 47.09 49.74
CA SER A 952 -7.05 48.36 49.13
C SER A 952 -7.00 49.51 50.13
N ASP A 953 -7.92 49.51 51.11
CA ASP A 953 -8.02 50.58 52.10
C ASP A 953 -7.23 50.30 53.38
N ARG A 954 -6.77 49.06 53.60
CA ARG A 954 -6.15 48.61 54.86
C ARG A 954 -5.07 49.56 55.38
N LEU A 955 -4.07 49.88 54.55
CA LEU A 955 -2.96 50.74 54.95
C LEU A 955 -3.39 52.17 55.29
N GLN A 956 -4.39 52.68 54.57
CA GLN A 956 -4.93 54.01 54.84
C GLN A 956 -5.75 53.99 56.14
N LEU A 957 -6.52 52.94 56.35
CA LEU A 957 -7.35 52.77 57.53
C LEU A 957 -6.53 52.54 58.82
N GLU A 958 -5.39 51.85 58.76
CA GLU A 958 -4.44 51.76 59.87
C GLU A 958 -3.97 53.15 60.31
N ARG A 959 -3.65 54.04 59.35
CA ARG A 959 -3.24 55.43 59.65
C ARG A 959 -4.39 56.24 60.23
N ASP A 960 -5.58 56.09 59.66
CA ASP A 960 -6.78 56.80 60.12
C ASP A 960 -7.18 56.35 61.54
N LEU A 961 -7.07 55.06 61.84
CA LEU A 961 -7.29 54.52 63.19
C LEU A 961 -6.27 55.04 64.20
N ASN A 962 -4.98 55.01 63.86
CA ASN A 962 -3.93 55.57 64.73
C ASN A 962 -4.22 57.04 65.08
N ARG A 963 -4.69 57.81 64.09
CA ARG A 963 -5.09 59.21 64.29
C ARG A 963 -6.32 59.33 65.19
N GLU A 964 -7.38 58.55 64.95
CA GLU A 964 -8.59 58.57 65.76
C GLU A 964 -8.31 58.20 67.21
N MET A 965 -7.47 57.18 67.42
CA MET A 965 -7.08 56.75 68.76
C MET A 965 -6.29 57.83 69.50
N LYS A 966 -5.36 58.49 68.82
CA LYS A 966 -4.64 59.63 69.39
C LYS A 966 -5.59 60.75 69.83
N LEU A 967 -6.56 61.11 68.98
CA LEU A 967 -7.54 62.16 69.30
C LEU A 967 -8.47 61.78 70.45
N ILE A 968 -8.87 60.51 70.55
CA ILE A 968 -9.71 60.03 71.66
C ILE A 968 -8.92 60.08 72.97
N PHE A 969 -7.66 59.62 72.97
CA PHE A 969 -6.84 59.60 74.17
C PHE A 969 -6.55 61.01 74.68
N ASP A 970 -6.26 61.95 73.77
CA ASP A 970 -6.08 63.36 74.13
C ASP A 970 -7.37 64.00 74.68
N LYS A 971 -8.53 63.67 74.12
CA LYS A 971 -9.83 64.21 74.57
C LYS A 971 -10.19 63.77 76.00
N TYR A 972 -9.82 62.55 76.38
CA TYR A 972 -10.17 61.98 77.68
C TYR A 972 -9.01 61.97 78.68
N ASP A 973 -7.90 62.63 78.35
CA ASP A 973 -6.71 62.72 79.19
C ASP A 973 -6.21 61.33 79.60
N ILE A 974 -6.02 60.46 78.59
CA ILE A 974 -5.39 59.14 78.73
C ILE A 974 -3.93 59.30 78.33
N SER A 975 -3.02 59.06 79.26
CA SER A 975 -1.58 59.22 79.04
C SER A 975 -1.03 58.15 78.10
N ILE A 976 -0.45 58.58 76.97
CA ILE A 976 0.40 57.72 76.12
C ILE A 976 1.83 57.85 76.67
N PRO A 977 2.39 56.80 77.26
CA PRO A 977 3.62 56.90 78.03
C PRO A 977 4.82 57.17 77.12
N PHE A 978 5.67 58.09 77.57
CA PHE A 978 7.05 58.16 77.10
C PHE A 978 7.87 57.02 77.74
N PRO A 979 9.05 56.68 77.20
CA PRO A 979 9.96 55.74 77.87
C PRO A 979 10.24 56.17 79.31
N GLN A 980 9.92 55.30 80.28
CA GLN A 980 10.08 55.55 81.71
C GLN A 980 11.47 55.07 82.15
N VAL A 981 12.18 55.86 82.95
CA VAL A 981 13.49 55.49 83.50
C VAL A 981 13.42 55.58 85.02
N VAL A 982 13.57 54.43 85.69
CA VAL A 982 13.64 54.38 87.16
C VAL A 982 15.07 54.72 87.60
N ILE A 983 15.24 55.88 88.25
CA ILE A 983 16.52 56.28 88.84
C ILE A 983 16.58 55.75 90.27
N ASN A 984 17.31 54.65 90.49
CA ASN A 984 17.61 54.15 91.83
C ASN A 984 18.76 54.96 92.44
N GLN A 985 18.58 55.51 93.65
CA GLN A 985 19.68 56.17 94.37
C GLN A 985 20.75 55.14 94.79
N PRO A 986 22.05 55.46 94.64
CA PRO A 986 23.11 54.48 94.86
C PRO A 986 23.15 54.04 96.33
N THR A 987 22.85 52.76 96.56
CA THR A 987 23.12 52.11 97.85
C THR A 987 24.58 51.66 97.83
N GLU A 988 25.39 52.10 98.80
CA GLU A 988 26.80 51.68 98.88
C GLU A 988 26.88 50.20 99.28
N PHE A 989 27.14 49.33 98.31
CA PHE A 989 27.33 47.90 98.56
C PHE A 989 28.68 47.67 99.26
N LYS A 990 28.67 46.86 100.34
CA LYS A 990 29.90 46.49 101.06
C LYS A 990 30.86 45.76 100.10
N LYS A 991 32.07 46.29 99.96
CA LYS A 991 33.14 45.63 99.19
C LYS A 991 33.65 44.42 99.97
N ALA A 992 33.91 43.32 99.25
CA ALA A 992 34.49 42.12 99.83
C ALA A 992 35.85 42.42 100.49
N THR A 993 36.08 41.86 101.66
CA THR A 993 37.37 41.93 102.35
C THR A 993 38.42 41.11 101.61
N ALA A 994 39.71 41.44 101.80
CA ALA A 994 40.81 40.71 101.15
C ALA A 994 40.82 39.20 101.49
N ALA A 995 40.27 38.82 102.65
CA ALA A 995 40.08 37.41 103.01
C ALA A 995 39.00 36.73 102.16
N GLU A 996 37.86 37.39 101.94
CA GLU A 996 36.78 36.91 101.08
C GLU A 996 37.22 36.83 99.61
N GLN A 997 38.01 37.80 99.13
CA GLN A 997 38.59 37.74 97.79
C GLN A 997 39.55 36.55 97.63
N ARG A 998 40.46 36.33 98.59
CA ARG A 998 41.35 35.16 98.52
C ARG A 998 40.60 33.84 98.61
N SER A 999 39.56 33.76 99.44
CA SER A 999 38.70 32.56 99.50
C SER A 999 37.94 32.35 98.19
N ALA A 1000 37.42 33.42 97.57
CA ALA A 1000 36.77 33.35 96.27
C ALA A 1000 37.74 32.96 95.15
N ASP A 1001 38.96 33.49 95.16
CA ASP A 1001 40.01 33.13 94.19
C ASP A 1001 40.46 31.68 94.36
N GLN A 1002 40.63 31.21 95.60
CA GLN A 1002 40.92 29.80 95.88
C GLN A 1002 39.77 28.90 95.46
N PHE A 1003 38.52 29.27 95.76
CA PHE A 1003 37.34 28.55 95.32
C PHE A 1003 37.27 28.48 93.78
N ASN A 1004 37.44 29.60 93.09
CA ASN A 1004 37.46 29.65 91.62
C ASN A 1004 38.62 28.86 91.02
N ALA A 1005 39.80 28.87 91.65
CA ALA A 1005 40.94 28.05 91.23
C ALA A 1005 40.66 26.55 91.42
N GLN A 1006 40.04 26.16 92.54
CA GLN A 1006 39.58 24.78 92.77
C GLN A 1006 38.52 24.36 91.76
N GLN A 1007 37.55 25.22 91.44
CA GLN A 1007 36.53 24.93 90.42
C GLN A 1007 37.15 24.81 89.02
N LYS A 1008 38.13 25.65 88.67
CA LYS A 1008 38.88 25.53 87.40
C LYS A 1008 39.71 24.26 87.33
N ALA A 1009 40.29 23.81 88.45
CA ALA A 1009 41.03 22.55 88.51
C ALA A 1009 40.09 21.35 88.39
N ALA A 1010 38.97 21.34 89.13
CA ALA A 1010 37.95 20.29 89.03
C ALA A 1010 37.31 20.23 87.63
N ALA A 1011 37.14 21.37 86.95
CA ALA A 1011 36.66 21.43 85.57
C ALA A 1011 37.64 20.83 84.54
N ARG A 1012 38.95 20.79 84.82
CA ARG A 1012 39.95 20.15 83.94
C ARG A 1012 39.95 18.63 84.00
N GLU A 1013 39.47 18.04 85.09
CA GLU A 1013 39.34 16.57 85.24
C GLU A 1013 37.98 16.02 84.73
N LEU A 1014 37.09 16.89 84.23
CA LEU A 1014 35.73 16.53 83.80
C LEU A 1014 35.58 16.18 82.30
N GLY A 1015 36.67 15.96 81.56
CA GLY A 1015 36.65 15.11 80.36
C GLY A 1015 37.19 15.71 79.05
N ASN A 1016 38.05 14.89 78.43
CA ASN A 1016 38.41 14.74 77.00
C ASN A 1016 38.51 15.99 76.12
N ASP A 1017 39.74 16.46 75.94
CA ASP A 1017 40.31 16.63 74.60
C ASP A 1017 41.73 16.05 74.66
N GLU A 1018 41.84 14.73 74.53
CA GLU A 1018 43.11 14.09 74.15
C GLU A 1018 43.37 14.42 72.68
N ASP A 1019 44.52 15.06 72.47
CA ASP A 1019 45.46 14.91 71.37
C ASP A 1019 44.96 14.19 70.11
N ASP A 1020 45.01 14.90 68.98
CA ASP A 1020 45.43 14.25 67.74
C ASP A 1020 46.44 15.14 67.01
N GLU A 1021 47.70 15.04 67.46
CA GLU A 1021 48.86 15.33 66.62
C GLU A 1021 49.01 14.22 65.58
N THR A 1022 48.53 14.47 64.36
CA THR A 1022 48.98 13.89 63.09
C THR A 1022 48.94 12.36 62.91
N ARG A 1023 48.03 11.92 62.02
CA ARG A 1023 48.04 10.69 61.19
C ARG A 1023 47.19 9.52 61.66
#